data_AF-A0A1F2Z8Q0-F1
#
_entry.id   AF-A0A1F2Z8Q0-F1
#
_cell.length_a   1.000
_cell.length_b   1.000
_cell.length_c   1.000
_cell.angle_alpha   90.00
_cell.angle_beta   90.00
_cell.angle_gamma   90.00
#
_symmetry.space_group_name_H-M   'P 1'
#
loop_
_entity.id
_entity.type
_entity.pdbx_description
1 polymer ?
#
loop_
_entity_poly.entity_id
_entity_poly.type
_entity_poly.pdbx_seq_one_letter_code
_entity_poly.pdbx_strand_id
1 'polypeptide(L)'
;MLIELGLYLLLGTGVVFLLTRFLVNVGSDELAIIERRYIGESLESGRVFAMGSQVGLKAEYLSPGLHFIMWPIVSVVSKPAFLTIGADELGIVEATDGAPLSAGRIFADDPAGAAHNNFQSPAEFLRNGGIRGKQLRFLTNGTFKINPYLFKVTKIKKTVIQEGKIGVVTAMDGAPLEAGRLLAQSVEGHSYFQRADAFLKAGGQKGPQIDFLRPGTYNLNTEVFKVEIHDAIQIRENEIGIVEARDGLPMDSSDVVVRTPEGHNNFQDGQAFLNNEGHRGPQEKILTPGTYYINPYLFSVSIREQIKVARGEVAVLISNIGKDPSEYIPEAGTPQMEGAYEESGRMRHVVPKGYRGIQKEVLGPGAYNINPLAYTSIIIPTTTRSVDWSAERGNKGTGFDPFQVVSYDGFPMQIEVRCQYRVLPENAPYVVQKLGTISELEANVIHPQIDGIFRAQVSRSPAISYQQNRAEEQKGAEDAVRADLTKYRVEVVSVMITNIHLPEALMQTTQQKNLAEQEKSMYDAKKDAEQRRIEFEKTKAEADAQVSIITAEAGIKVAQHEARQTEERARGDAARIRMLAEADASQTTQVGDAEAGVIRSKGEAQAKAYQDQVNALTAQGVTTVEVIKAISAAGLKITPDIQVSGGGANGQGDMSGLVQVLLAQMVKNKEAA
;
A
#
# COMPACT_ATOMS: atom_id res chain seq x y z
N MET A 1 82.54 -12.02 -106.62
CA MET A 1 81.08 -12.29 -106.56
C MET A 1 80.63 -13.06 -105.33
N LEU A 2 80.73 -14.40 -105.23
CA LEU A 2 80.17 -15.15 -104.07
C LEU A 2 80.73 -14.71 -102.69
N ILE A 3 82.03 -14.44 -102.59
CA ILE A 3 82.69 -13.98 -101.35
C ILE A 3 82.22 -12.57 -100.96
N GLU A 4 82.06 -11.66 -101.94
CA GLU A 4 81.55 -10.31 -101.70
C GLU A 4 80.08 -10.34 -101.29
N LEU A 5 79.25 -11.17 -101.92
CA LEU A 5 77.85 -11.35 -101.55
C LEU A 5 77.72 -11.86 -100.10
N GLY A 6 78.59 -12.81 -99.71
CA GLY A 6 78.71 -13.28 -98.33
C GLY A 6 79.15 -12.18 -97.37
N LEU A 7 80.12 -11.33 -97.74
CA LEU A 7 80.57 -10.20 -96.94
C LEU A 7 79.47 -9.16 -96.73
N TYR A 8 78.72 -8.81 -97.77
CA TYR A 8 77.57 -7.90 -97.67
C TYR A 8 76.42 -8.50 -96.83
N LEU A 9 76.18 -9.81 -96.93
CA LEU A 9 75.20 -10.50 -96.09
C LEU A 9 75.64 -10.47 -94.62
N LEU A 10 76.92 -10.75 -94.34
CA LEU A 10 77.48 -10.75 -92.98
C LEU A 10 77.45 -9.33 -92.38
N LEU A 11 77.86 -8.30 -93.14
CA LEU A 11 77.69 -6.89 -92.76
C LEU A 11 76.22 -6.53 -92.52
N GLY A 12 75.30 -6.95 -93.40
CA GLY A 12 73.87 -6.72 -93.25
C GLY A 12 73.32 -7.34 -91.97
N THR A 13 73.63 -8.62 -91.70
CA THR A 13 73.24 -9.29 -90.45
C THR A 13 73.88 -8.66 -89.22
N GLY A 14 75.14 -8.20 -89.30
CA GLY A 14 75.82 -7.50 -88.22
C GLY A 14 75.20 -6.13 -87.92
N VAL A 15 74.82 -5.37 -88.96
CA VAL A 15 74.09 -4.10 -88.83
C VAL A 15 72.69 -4.33 -88.24
N VAL A 16 71.94 -5.33 -88.72
CA VAL A 16 70.63 -5.70 -88.15
C VAL A 16 70.79 -6.14 -86.68
N PHE A 17 71.78 -6.97 -86.36
CA PHE A 17 72.07 -7.40 -85.00
C PHE A 17 72.39 -6.21 -84.08
N LEU A 18 73.25 -5.29 -84.52
CA LEU A 18 73.53 -4.04 -83.80
C LEU A 18 72.25 -3.21 -83.62
N LEU A 19 71.45 -2.99 -84.67
CA LEU A 19 70.19 -2.25 -84.60
C LEU A 19 69.21 -2.88 -83.58
N THR A 20 69.13 -4.21 -83.49
CA THR A 20 68.33 -4.91 -82.47
C THR A 20 68.88 -4.80 -81.04
N ARG A 21 70.11 -4.31 -80.85
CA ARG A 21 70.68 -3.94 -79.53
C ARG A 21 70.49 -2.46 -79.20
N PHE A 22 70.44 -1.60 -80.21
CA PHE A 22 70.12 -0.17 -80.04
C PHE A 22 68.63 0.10 -79.83
N LEU A 23 67.74 -0.71 -80.42
CA LEU A 23 66.29 -0.57 -80.28
C LEU A 23 65.73 -1.52 -79.21
N VAL A 24 65.16 -0.96 -78.15
CA VAL A 24 64.46 -1.71 -77.11
C VAL A 24 62.97 -1.37 -77.15
N ASN A 25 62.13 -2.38 -77.37
CA ASN A 25 60.69 -2.27 -77.13
C ASN A 25 60.37 -2.59 -75.67
N VAL A 26 59.63 -1.71 -74.99
CA VAL A 26 59.13 -1.90 -73.62
C VAL A 26 57.65 -2.26 -73.69
N GLY A 27 57.21 -3.32 -72.98
CA GLY A 27 55.82 -3.78 -72.99
C GLY A 27 54.82 -2.72 -72.53
N SER A 28 53.55 -2.88 -72.92
CA SER A 28 52.47 -1.94 -72.58
C SER A 28 52.20 -1.78 -71.08
N ASP A 29 52.53 -2.82 -70.32
CA ASP A 29 52.36 -3.01 -68.88
C ASP A 29 53.69 -3.06 -68.11
N GLU A 30 54.81 -2.83 -68.81
CA GLU A 30 56.17 -2.84 -68.26
C GLU A 30 56.78 -1.42 -68.22
N LEU A 31 57.74 -1.22 -67.32
CA LEU A 31 58.72 -0.13 -67.42
C LEU A 31 60.13 -0.73 -67.52
N ALA A 32 61.03 -0.12 -68.29
CA ALA A 32 62.40 -0.61 -68.43
C ALA A 32 63.36 0.21 -67.57
N ILE A 33 64.06 -0.47 -66.66
CA ILE A 33 65.12 0.13 -65.83
C ILE A 33 66.44 0.02 -66.58
N ILE A 34 67.19 1.13 -66.61
CA ILE A 34 68.43 1.25 -67.37
C ILE A 34 69.63 1.53 -66.46
N GLU A 35 70.79 1.03 -66.87
CA GLU A 35 72.09 1.22 -66.25
C GLU A 35 73.04 1.80 -67.28
N ARG A 36 73.86 2.77 -66.87
CA ARG A 36 74.91 3.39 -67.68
C ARG A 36 76.27 2.88 -67.19
N ARG A 37 77.04 2.21 -68.05
CA ARG A 37 78.16 1.35 -67.62
C ARG A 37 79.57 1.93 -67.74
N TYR A 38 79.85 2.72 -68.78
CA TYR A 38 81.26 2.96 -69.18
C TYR A 38 81.67 4.43 -69.32
N ILE A 39 80.75 5.36 -69.61
CA ILE A 39 81.08 6.75 -69.96
C ILE A 39 80.20 7.67 -69.14
N GLY A 40 80.76 8.53 -68.29
CA GLY A 40 80.01 9.49 -67.49
C GLY A 40 80.76 9.96 -66.25
N GLU A 41 80.09 10.75 -65.43
CA GLU A 41 80.57 11.15 -64.11
C GLU A 41 80.44 9.99 -63.12
N SER A 42 81.29 9.94 -62.09
CA SER A 42 81.14 9.00 -60.98
C SER A 42 79.92 9.35 -60.13
N LEU A 43 79.28 8.35 -59.53
CA LEU A 43 78.24 8.52 -58.51
C LEU A 43 78.72 9.44 -57.38
N GLU A 44 77.82 10.28 -56.88
CA GLU A 44 78.04 11.08 -55.68
C GLU A 44 78.20 10.17 -54.46
N SER A 45 79.13 10.52 -53.56
CA SER A 45 79.44 9.71 -52.38
C SER A 45 78.22 9.50 -51.49
N GLY A 46 77.82 8.24 -51.30
CA GLY A 46 76.68 7.83 -50.48
C GLY A 46 75.36 7.60 -51.24
N ARG A 47 75.31 7.89 -52.55
CA ARG A 47 74.16 7.54 -53.43
C ARG A 47 74.38 6.20 -54.14
N VAL A 48 73.28 5.54 -54.48
CA VAL A 48 73.23 4.24 -55.16
C VAL A 48 72.71 4.37 -56.59
N PHE A 49 71.84 5.34 -56.85
CA PHE A 49 71.23 5.58 -58.17
C PHE A 49 71.84 6.78 -58.89
N ALA A 50 72.18 6.56 -60.16
CA ALA A 50 72.74 7.58 -61.04
C ALA A 50 71.65 8.53 -61.57
N MET A 51 71.94 9.82 -61.57
CA MET A 51 71.12 10.86 -62.22
C MET A 51 71.82 11.43 -63.46
N GLY A 52 71.04 11.77 -64.49
CA GLY A 52 71.54 12.43 -65.69
C GLY A 52 72.65 11.66 -66.41
N SER A 53 73.87 12.19 -66.37
CA SER A 53 75.10 11.72 -67.01
C SER A 53 75.95 10.74 -66.21
N GLN A 54 75.60 10.47 -64.94
CA GLN A 54 76.38 9.62 -64.04
C GLN A 54 76.37 8.14 -64.47
N VAL A 55 77.46 7.42 -64.13
CA VAL A 55 77.64 5.98 -64.35
C VAL A 55 77.01 5.20 -63.19
N GLY A 56 76.16 4.21 -63.48
CA GLY A 56 75.45 3.40 -62.50
C GLY A 56 74.02 3.04 -62.91
N LEU A 57 73.27 2.43 -62.00
CA LEU A 57 71.85 2.13 -62.16
C LEU A 57 71.05 3.45 -62.14
N LYS A 58 70.34 3.80 -63.21
CA LYS A 58 69.62 5.08 -63.26
C LYS A 58 68.37 5.05 -62.39
N ALA A 59 68.07 6.18 -61.75
CA ALA A 59 66.79 6.39 -61.08
C ALA A 59 65.61 6.41 -62.10
N GLU A 60 65.82 7.09 -63.23
CA GLU A 60 64.88 7.22 -64.34
C GLU A 60 64.65 5.87 -65.05
N TYR A 61 63.38 5.52 -65.27
CA TYR A 61 62.96 4.39 -66.11
C TYR A 61 62.43 4.88 -67.47
N LEU A 62 62.40 3.98 -68.44
CA LEU A 62 61.73 4.19 -69.73
C LEU A 62 60.28 3.70 -69.65
N SER A 63 59.34 4.52 -70.12
CA SER A 63 57.93 4.15 -70.25
C SER A 63 57.72 3.10 -71.35
N PRO A 64 56.51 2.51 -71.48
CA PRO A 64 56.14 1.67 -72.62
C PRO A 64 56.47 2.30 -73.98
N GLY A 65 56.80 1.46 -74.95
CA GLY A 65 57.07 1.86 -76.33
C GLY A 65 58.52 1.63 -76.78
N LEU A 66 58.77 1.96 -78.04
CA LEU A 66 60.07 1.77 -78.70
C LEU A 66 61.04 2.88 -78.32
N HIS A 67 62.13 2.51 -77.63
CA HIS A 67 63.17 3.42 -77.19
C HIS A 67 64.51 3.10 -77.85
N PHE A 68 65.22 4.14 -78.29
CA PHE A 68 66.60 4.01 -78.77
C PHE A 68 67.56 4.18 -77.58
N ILE A 69 68.36 3.16 -77.31
CA ILE A 69 69.32 3.11 -76.20
C ILE A 69 70.72 2.92 -76.78
N MET A 70 71.66 3.79 -76.40
CA MET A 70 73.03 3.78 -76.90
C MET A 70 73.85 2.62 -76.30
N TRP A 71 73.63 1.41 -76.80
CA TRP A 71 74.42 0.23 -76.46
C TRP A 71 75.86 0.35 -77.02
N PRO A 72 76.92 -0.08 -76.31
CA PRO A 72 76.96 -0.73 -75.00
C PRO A 72 77.04 0.24 -73.81
N ILE A 73 76.97 1.56 -74.03
CA ILE A 73 77.15 2.59 -72.99
C ILE A 73 76.00 2.56 -71.97
N VAL A 74 74.77 2.34 -72.45
CA VAL A 74 73.56 2.14 -71.65
C VAL A 74 72.97 0.76 -71.96
N SER A 75 72.50 0.06 -70.93
CA SER A 75 71.85 -1.25 -71.03
C SER A 75 70.57 -1.30 -70.19
N VAL A 76 69.60 -2.11 -70.61
CA VAL A 76 68.42 -2.43 -69.79
C VAL A 76 68.79 -3.52 -68.81
N VAL A 77 68.51 -3.28 -67.52
CA VAL A 77 68.76 -4.25 -66.44
C VAL A 77 67.57 -5.18 -66.26
N SER A 78 66.35 -4.64 -66.27
CA SER A 78 65.11 -5.42 -66.15
C SER A 78 63.91 -4.64 -66.69
N LYS A 79 62.81 -5.37 -66.88
CA LYS A 79 61.50 -4.84 -67.25
C LYS A 79 60.42 -5.31 -66.26
N PRO A 80 60.31 -4.73 -65.06
CA PRO A 80 59.22 -5.03 -64.16
C PRO A 80 57.87 -4.55 -64.74
N ALA A 81 56.83 -5.33 -64.44
CA ALA A 81 55.44 -4.91 -64.66
C ALA A 81 55.04 -3.76 -63.72
N PHE A 82 54.00 -3.02 -64.08
CA PHE A 82 53.47 -1.95 -63.23
C PHE A 82 52.90 -2.45 -61.90
N LEU A 83 53.03 -1.62 -60.87
CA LEU A 83 52.50 -1.91 -59.55
C LEU A 83 51.00 -1.61 -59.51
N THR A 84 50.16 -2.65 -59.59
CA THR A 84 48.72 -2.55 -59.33
C THR A 84 48.41 -2.79 -57.86
N ILE A 85 47.72 -1.86 -57.21
CA ILE A 85 47.24 -1.91 -55.82
C ILE A 85 45.71 -2.09 -55.86
N GLY A 86 45.20 -3.13 -55.21
CA GLY A 86 43.78 -3.48 -55.18
C GLY A 86 42.91 -2.44 -54.47
N ALA A 87 41.59 -2.51 -54.68
CA ALA A 87 40.64 -1.55 -54.10
C ALA A 87 40.68 -1.50 -52.56
N ASP A 88 40.97 -2.63 -51.90
CA ASP A 88 41.06 -2.77 -50.44
C ASP A 88 42.50 -2.72 -49.91
N GLU A 89 43.47 -2.40 -50.77
CA GLU A 89 44.90 -2.36 -50.46
C GLU A 89 45.44 -0.92 -50.41
N LEU A 90 46.57 -0.75 -49.73
CA LEU A 90 47.44 0.44 -49.75
C LEU A 90 48.89 -0.01 -49.96
N GLY A 91 49.69 0.77 -50.68
CA GLY A 91 51.12 0.52 -50.86
C GLY A 91 51.97 1.37 -49.92
N ILE A 92 52.58 0.76 -48.91
CA ILE A 92 53.59 1.42 -48.07
C ILE A 92 54.92 1.42 -48.82
N VAL A 93 55.51 2.60 -49.01
CA VAL A 93 56.72 2.79 -49.81
C VAL A 93 57.95 2.88 -48.92
N GLU A 94 58.99 2.14 -49.25
CA GLU A 94 60.32 2.19 -48.63
C GLU A 94 61.33 2.61 -49.72
N ALA A 95 61.97 3.77 -49.54
CA ALA A 95 62.96 4.29 -50.46
C ALA A 95 64.36 3.80 -50.07
N THR A 96 65.10 3.19 -51.00
CA THR A 96 66.44 2.64 -50.73
C THR A 96 67.55 3.69 -50.78
N ASP A 97 67.33 4.79 -51.50
CA ASP A 97 68.31 5.86 -51.74
C ASP A 97 67.66 7.24 -51.60
N GLY A 98 68.48 8.26 -51.35
CA GLY A 98 68.07 9.60 -50.96
C GLY A 98 68.91 10.16 -49.81
N ALA A 99 68.52 11.33 -49.31
CA ALA A 99 69.12 11.93 -48.12
C ALA A 99 68.98 11.00 -46.89
N PRO A 100 69.93 11.00 -45.95
CA PRO A 100 69.83 10.18 -44.74
C PRO A 100 68.65 10.61 -43.87
N LEU A 101 67.96 9.63 -43.27
CA LEU A 101 66.91 9.87 -42.29
C LEU A 101 67.47 10.63 -41.07
N SER A 102 66.70 11.59 -40.55
CA SER A 102 67.10 12.36 -39.37
C SER A 102 67.15 11.48 -38.12
N ALA A 103 68.18 11.70 -37.29
CA ALA A 103 68.39 10.92 -36.07
C ALA A 103 67.19 11.03 -35.13
N GLY A 104 66.64 9.87 -34.73
CA GLY A 104 65.50 9.77 -33.82
C GLY A 104 64.13 9.62 -34.48
N ARG A 105 64.00 9.78 -35.80
CA ARG A 105 62.79 9.40 -36.55
C ARG A 105 62.88 7.97 -37.07
N ILE A 106 61.72 7.34 -37.29
CA ILE A 106 61.57 6.00 -37.87
C ILE A 106 61.08 6.10 -39.31
N PHE A 107 60.24 7.11 -39.60
CA PHE A 107 59.68 7.35 -40.94
C PHE A 107 60.26 8.60 -41.59
N ALA A 108 60.55 8.47 -42.89
CA ALA A 108 60.98 9.53 -43.78
C ALA A 108 59.81 10.43 -44.16
N ASP A 109 60.00 11.74 -43.98
CA ASP A 109 59.14 12.77 -44.58
C ASP A 109 59.36 12.80 -46.10
N ASP A 110 58.42 13.41 -46.82
CA ASP A 110 58.43 13.57 -48.27
C ASP A 110 58.52 15.07 -48.63
N PRO A 111 59.72 15.68 -48.65
CA PRO A 111 59.89 17.08 -49.08
C PRO A 111 59.55 17.31 -50.55
N ALA A 112 59.71 16.27 -51.39
CA ALA A 112 59.42 16.34 -52.83
C ALA A 112 57.91 16.38 -53.12
N GLY A 113 57.08 15.86 -52.21
CA GLY A 113 55.62 16.04 -52.19
C GLY A 113 54.96 15.71 -53.52
N ALA A 114 54.24 16.67 -54.12
CA ALA A 114 53.54 16.45 -55.38
C ALA A 114 54.47 16.30 -56.61
N ALA A 115 55.71 16.83 -56.57
CA ALA A 115 56.58 16.94 -57.74
C ALA A 115 56.95 15.59 -58.37
N HIS A 116 57.04 14.54 -57.56
CA HIS A 116 57.39 13.19 -58.02
C HIS A 116 56.18 12.29 -58.32
N ASN A 117 54.97 12.86 -58.36
CA ASN A 117 53.73 12.23 -58.83
C ASN A 117 53.49 10.81 -58.26
N ASN A 118 53.34 10.70 -56.95
CA ASN A 118 53.17 9.43 -56.24
C ASN A 118 54.31 8.43 -56.51
N PHE A 119 55.56 8.88 -56.35
CA PHE A 119 56.80 8.11 -56.56
C PHE A 119 57.02 7.61 -58.00
N GLN A 120 56.22 8.05 -58.97
CA GLN A 120 56.36 7.69 -60.38
C GLN A 120 57.44 8.49 -61.12
N SER A 121 57.98 9.55 -60.52
CA SER A 121 59.14 10.28 -61.07
C SER A 121 60.35 10.19 -60.11
N PRO A 122 61.08 9.07 -60.09
CA PRO A 122 62.29 8.85 -59.29
C PRO A 122 63.31 10.00 -59.27
N ALA A 123 63.59 10.61 -60.42
CA ALA A 123 64.54 11.71 -60.51
C ALA A 123 64.09 12.96 -59.73
N GLU A 124 62.79 13.29 -59.78
CA GLU A 124 62.24 14.42 -59.03
C GLU A 124 62.21 14.17 -57.53
N PHE A 125 62.05 12.91 -57.08
CA PHE A 125 62.21 12.57 -55.67
C PHE A 125 63.65 12.85 -55.19
N LEU A 126 64.66 12.36 -55.92
CA LEU A 126 66.07 12.51 -55.53
C LEU A 126 66.60 13.95 -55.69
N ARG A 127 66.10 14.72 -56.68
CA ARG A 127 66.43 16.14 -56.88
C ARG A 127 65.86 17.01 -55.77
N ASN A 128 64.59 16.82 -55.40
CA ASN A 128 63.89 17.65 -54.43
C ASN A 128 64.07 17.18 -52.97
N GLY A 129 65.22 16.58 -52.66
CA GLY A 129 65.61 16.24 -51.28
C GLY A 129 64.91 15.02 -50.65
N GLY A 130 64.41 14.08 -51.46
CA GLY A 130 63.81 12.83 -50.99
C GLY A 130 64.70 12.06 -50.03
N ILE A 131 64.11 11.55 -48.95
CA ILE A 131 64.80 10.92 -47.80
C ILE A 131 64.69 9.40 -47.91
N ARG A 132 65.79 8.68 -47.67
CA ARG A 132 65.81 7.20 -47.69
C ARG A 132 65.14 6.61 -46.44
N GLY A 133 64.49 5.46 -46.57
CA GLY A 133 63.76 4.75 -45.52
C GLY A 133 62.26 4.63 -45.81
N LYS A 134 61.50 4.17 -44.80
CA LYS A 134 60.04 4.01 -44.87
C LYS A 134 59.35 5.38 -44.97
N GLN A 135 58.59 5.61 -46.03
CA GLN A 135 57.95 6.91 -46.31
C GLN A 135 56.66 7.07 -45.50
N LEU A 136 56.37 8.29 -45.06
CA LEU A 136 55.06 8.64 -44.47
C LEU A 136 53.92 8.54 -45.48
N ARG A 137 54.17 8.93 -46.75
CA ARG A 137 53.18 8.87 -47.81
C ARG A 137 53.07 7.47 -48.40
N PHE A 138 51.84 6.95 -48.42
CA PHE A 138 51.48 5.68 -49.05
C PHE A 138 50.82 5.89 -50.42
N LEU A 139 50.74 4.81 -51.19
CA LEU A 139 49.99 4.71 -52.44
C LEU A 139 48.58 4.18 -52.19
N THR A 140 47.57 4.80 -52.80
CA THR A 140 46.19 4.34 -52.80
C THR A 140 45.94 3.26 -53.87
N ASN A 141 44.70 2.80 -54.02
CA ASN A 141 44.31 1.88 -55.08
C ASN A 141 44.52 2.50 -56.47
N GLY A 142 45.11 1.73 -57.39
CA GLY A 142 45.49 2.20 -58.74
C GLY A 142 46.67 1.41 -59.32
N THR A 143 47.10 1.78 -60.52
CA THR A 143 48.27 1.20 -61.19
C THR A 143 49.35 2.27 -61.33
N PHE A 144 50.53 2.02 -60.77
CA PHE A 144 51.63 2.98 -60.64
C PHE A 144 52.90 2.50 -61.33
N LYS A 145 53.58 3.41 -62.01
CA LYS A 145 54.88 3.16 -62.64
C LYS A 145 56.02 3.41 -61.66
N ILE A 146 56.23 2.46 -60.75
CA ILE A 146 57.23 2.55 -59.67
C ILE A 146 58.50 1.80 -60.07
N ASN A 147 59.69 2.39 -59.84
CA ASN A 147 60.97 1.69 -59.98
C ASN A 147 61.22 0.79 -58.75
N PRO A 148 61.07 -0.54 -58.83
CA PRO A 148 61.16 -1.44 -57.67
C PRO A 148 62.53 -1.52 -57.01
N TYR A 149 63.62 -1.11 -57.67
CA TYR A 149 64.93 -1.06 -57.00
C TYR A 149 65.08 0.16 -56.10
N LEU A 150 64.49 1.31 -56.48
CA LEU A 150 64.55 2.54 -55.68
C LEU A 150 63.45 2.57 -54.61
N PHE A 151 62.26 2.10 -54.97
CA PHE A 151 61.07 2.13 -54.13
C PHE A 151 60.50 0.72 -53.97
N LYS A 152 60.78 0.11 -52.83
CA LYS A 152 60.17 -1.15 -52.44
C LYS A 152 58.79 -0.87 -51.87
N VAL A 153 57.75 -1.48 -52.44
CA VAL A 153 56.36 -1.24 -52.00
C VAL A 153 55.77 -2.49 -51.36
N THR A 154 55.38 -2.38 -50.10
CA THR A 154 54.68 -3.42 -49.34
C THR A 154 53.19 -3.14 -49.38
N LYS A 155 52.39 -4.12 -49.78
CA LYS A 155 50.93 -4.01 -49.77
C LYS A 155 50.36 -4.34 -48.40
N ILE A 156 49.56 -3.43 -47.86
CA ILE A 156 48.77 -3.64 -46.64
C ILE A 156 47.28 -3.52 -46.97
N LYS A 157 46.40 -4.06 -46.10
CA LYS A 157 44.95 -3.87 -46.24
C LYS A 157 44.50 -2.55 -45.61
N LYS A 158 43.44 -1.94 -46.13
CA LYS A 158 42.79 -0.78 -45.53
C LYS A 158 42.19 -1.14 -44.16
N THR A 159 42.21 -0.19 -43.23
CA THR A 159 41.65 -0.40 -41.89
C THR A 159 40.15 -0.21 -41.93
N VAL A 160 39.39 -1.28 -41.63
CA VAL A 160 37.93 -1.26 -41.57
C VAL A 160 37.47 -1.41 -40.13
N ILE A 161 36.68 -0.44 -39.66
CA ILE A 161 36.06 -0.44 -38.33
C ILE A 161 34.57 -0.69 -38.53
N GLN A 162 34.09 -1.79 -37.96
CA GLN A 162 32.70 -2.22 -38.05
C GLN A 162 31.78 -1.27 -37.27
N GLU A 163 30.50 -1.25 -37.63
CA GLU A 163 29.47 -0.56 -36.83
C GLU A 163 29.43 -1.10 -35.39
N GLY A 164 29.17 -0.21 -34.43
CA GLY A 164 29.22 -0.56 -33.01
C GLY A 164 30.64 -0.79 -32.46
N LYS A 165 31.70 -0.41 -33.19
CA LYS A 165 33.11 -0.49 -32.73
C LYS A 165 33.83 0.85 -32.89
N ILE A 166 34.97 0.97 -32.21
CA ILE A 166 35.91 2.09 -32.28
C ILE A 166 37.31 1.58 -32.62
N GLY A 167 38.09 2.38 -33.35
CA GLY A 167 39.51 2.15 -33.56
C GLY A 167 40.35 3.10 -32.72
N VAL A 168 40.96 2.61 -31.65
CA VAL A 168 41.90 3.38 -30.82
C VAL A 168 43.26 3.38 -31.51
N VAL A 169 43.88 4.56 -31.65
CA VAL A 169 45.10 4.74 -32.44
C VAL A 169 46.30 4.88 -31.51
N THR A 170 47.41 4.22 -31.85
CA THR A 170 48.72 4.38 -31.22
C THR A 170 49.75 4.76 -32.27
N ALA A 171 50.34 5.95 -32.14
CA ALA A 171 51.38 6.44 -33.05
C ALA A 171 52.76 5.92 -32.62
N MET A 172 53.51 5.37 -33.58
CA MET A 172 54.85 4.81 -33.36
C MET A 172 55.98 5.83 -33.49
N ASP A 173 55.72 6.95 -34.17
CA ASP A 173 56.66 8.05 -34.41
C ASP A 173 55.98 9.39 -34.06
N GLY A 174 56.77 10.41 -33.74
CA GLY A 174 56.29 11.70 -33.21
C GLY A 174 57.10 12.26 -32.05
N ALA A 175 56.68 13.42 -31.57
CA ALA A 175 57.24 14.05 -30.37
C ALA A 175 57.07 13.13 -29.14
N PRO A 176 57.96 13.19 -28.12
CA PRO A 176 57.72 12.47 -26.87
C PRO A 176 56.44 12.95 -26.19
N LEU A 177 55.73 12.03 -25.53
CA LEU A 177 54.58 12.35 -24.69
C LEU A 177 54.99 13.26 -23.52
N GLU A 178 54.12 14.20 -23.14
CA GLU A 178 54.34 15.09 -22.01
C GLU A 178 54.41 14.32 -20.68
N ALA A 179 55.34 14.73 -19.81
CA ALA A 179 55.53 14.08 -18.52
C ALA A 179 54.28 14.23 -17.63
N GLY A 180 53.68 13.08 -17.23
CA GLY A 180 52.50 13.02 -16.39
C GLY A 180 51.17 12.81 -17.14
N ARG A 181 51.17 12.89 -18.48
CA ARG A 181 50.04 12.46 -19.32
C ARG A 181 50.14 10.96 -19.63
N LEU A 182 48.99 10.33 -19.88
CA LEU A 182 48.86 8.95 -20.36
C LEU A 182 48.57 8.90 -21.86
N LEU A 183 47.91 9.92 -22.42
CA LEU A 183 47.52 10.00 -23.81
C LEU A 183 48.12 11.20 -24.53
N ALA A 184 48.49 10.98 -25.80
CA ALA A 184 48.91 12.02 -26.72
C ALA A 184 47.74 12.96 -27.06
N GLN A 185 48.03 14.26 -27.10
CA GLN A 185 47.07 15.30 -27.43
C GLN A 185 46.55 15.20 -28.87
N SER A 186 45.31 15.64 -29.10
CA SER A 186 44.73 15.80 -30.43
C SER A 186 45.47 16.87 -31.22
N VAL A 187 45.53 16.71 -32.55
CA VAL A 187 46.25 17.61 -33.45
C VAL A 187 45.39 17.90 -34.68
N GLU A 188 45.16 19.17 -34.99
CA GLU A 188 44.28 19.53 -36.11
C GLU A 188 44.87 19.19 -37.48
N GLY A 189 43.99 18.99 -38.48
CA GLY A 189 44.38 18.86 -39.89
C GLY A 189 44.80 17.47 -40.38
N HIS A 190 44.93 16.46 -39.51
CA HIS A 190 45.37 15.10 -39.93
C HIS A 190 44.29 14.21 -40.58
N SER A 191 43.04 14.68 -40.67
CA SER A 191 41.90 13.98 -41.30
C SER A 191 41.72 12.52 -40.83
N TYR A 192 41.57 12.31 -39.52
CA TYR A 192 41.50 10.99 -38.88
C TYR A 192 42.73 10.10 -39.18
N PHE A 193 43.94 10.61 -38.89
CA PHE A 193 45.24 9.95 -39.09
C PHE A 193 45.59 9.51 -40.53
N GLN A 194 44.73 9.75 -41.52
CA GLN A 194 45.01 9.41 -42.93
C GLN A 194 46.17 10.25 -43.52
N ARG A 195 46.49 11.39 -42.89
CA ARG A 195 47.61 12.27 -43.24
C ARG A 195 48.71 12.23 -42.18
N ALA A 196 49.55 11.20 -42.25
CA ALA A 196 50.71 11.05 -41.37
C ALA A 196 51.72 12.21 -41.48
N ASP A 197 51.83 12.80 -42.68
CA ASP A 197 52.61 14.00 -42.96
C ASP A 197 52.11 15.22 -42.17
N ALA A 198 50.81 15.46 -42.18
CA ALA A 198 50.18 16.57 -41.47
C ALA A 198 50.26 16.37 -39.95
N PHE A 199 49.95 15.16 -39.47
CA PHE A 199 50.03 14.80 -38.04
C PHE A 199 51.41 15.13 -37.44
N LEU A 200 52.49 14.65 -38.08
CA LEU A 200 53.85 14.86 -37.56
C LEU A 200 54.34 16.31 -37.74
N LYS A 201 53.89 17.03 -38.77
CA LYS A 201 54.24 18.45 -38.98
C LYS A 201 53.53 19.38 -38.00
N ALA A 202 52.32 19.03 -37.57
CA ALA A 202 51.56 19.79 -36.59
C ALA A 202 51.87 19.40 -35.12
N GLY A 203 52.93 18.60 -34.88
CA GLY A 203 53.43 18.31 -33.53
C GLY A 203 52.94 17.01 -32.90
N GLY A 204 52.36 16.10 -33.69
CA GLY A 204 51.87 14.80 -33.23
C GLY A 204 52.84 14.03 -32.33
N GLN A 205 52.32 13.55 -31.20
CA GLN A 205 53.08 12.87 -30.15
C GLN A 205 53.01 11.35 -30.34
N LYS A 206 54.09 10.64 -30.00
CA LYS A 206 54.16 9.18 -30.01
C LYS A 206 53.46 8.57 -28.79
N GLY A 207 52.86 7.39 -28.97
CA GLY A 207 52.07 6.70 -27.94
C GLY A 207 50.58 6.63 -28.29
N PRO A 208 49.73 6.17 -27.34
CA PRO A 208 48.29 6.07 -27.54
C PRO A 208 47.67 7.46 -27.66
N GLN A 209 46.81 7.65 -28.65
CA GLN A 209 46.20 8.94 -28.98
C GLN A 209 44.88 9.12 -28.23
N ILE A 210 44.54 10.39 -27.93
CA ILE A 210 43.23 10.75 -27.39
C ILE A 210 42.12 10.59 -28.43
N ASP A 211 42.42 10.94 -29.68
CA ASP A 211 41.52 10.79 -30.82
C ASP A 211 41.43 9.33 -31.27
N PHE A 212 40.21 8.95 -31.65
CA PHE A 212 39.88 7.61 -32.11
C PHE A 212 39.13 7.66 -33.44
N LEU A 213 39.10 6.52 -34.11
CA LEU A 213 38.43 6.30 -35.37
C LEU A 213 37.02 5.77 -35.11
N ARG A 214 36.04 6.35 -35.79
CA ARG A 214 34.63 5.94 -35.77
C ARG A 214 34.42 4.74 -36.73
N PRO A 215 33.24 4.10 -36.78
CA PRO A 215 32.94 3.12 -37.83
C PRO A 215 33.15 3.69 -39.23
N GLY A 216 33.81 2.92 -40.10
CA GLY A 216 34.22 3.37 -41.43
C GLY A 216 35.44 2.63 -41.99
N THR A 217 35.81 2.96 -43.23
CA THR A 217 37.03 2.46 -43.88
C THR A 217 38.03 3.60 -44.02
N TYR A 218 39.24 3.41 -43.51
CA TYR A 218 40.27 4.44 -43.44
C TYR A 218 41.55 4.04 -44.19
N ASN A 219 42.10 4.98 -44.95
CA ASN A 219 43.38 4.80 -45.62
C ASN A 219 44.52 5.16 -44.65
N LEU A 220 44.94 4.18 -43.83
CA LEU A 220 45.94 4.39 -42.77
C LEU A 220 47.22 3.64 -43.06
N ASN A 221 48.36 4.30 -42.81
CA ASN A 221 49.64 3.62 -42.74
C ASN A 221 49.74 2.87 -41.40
N THR A 222 49.42 1.58 -41.40
CA THR A 222 49.39 0.74 -40.19
C THR A 222 50.76 0.51 -39.56
N GLU A 223 51.86 0.87 -40.23
CA GLU A 223 53.20 0.86 -39.62
C GLU A 223 53.45 2.10 -38.75
N VAL A 224 52.88 3.25 -39.13
CA VAL A 224 52.97 4.51 -38.35
C VAL A 224 51.92 4.52 -37.24
N PHE A 225 50.70 4.10 -37.56
CA PHE A 225 49.53 4.14 -36.69
C PHE A 225 48.99 2.72 -36.47
N LYS A 226 49.33 2.13 -35.32
CA LYS A 226 48.72 0.87 -34.89
C LYS A 226 47.28 1.17 -34.44
N VAL A 227 46.30 0.46 -35.00
CA VAL A 227 44.89 0.60 -34.63
C VAL A 227 44.44 -0.65 -33.88
N GLU A 228 43.87 -0.46 -32.70
CA GLU A 228 43.25 -1.50 -31.89
C GLU A 228 41.73 -1.30 -31.88
N ILE A 229 40.99 -2.35 -32.22
CA ILE A 229 39.54 -2.28 -32.36
C ILE A 229 38.90 -2.72 -31.05
N HIS A 230 38.10 -1.84 -30.45
CA HIS A 230 37.31 -2.11 -29.25
C HIS A 230 35.82 -1.94 -29.56
N ASP A 231 34.96 -2.55 -28.75
CA ASP A 231 33.51 -2.39 -28.89
C ASP A 231 33.04 -1.03 -28.36
N ALA A 232 32.02 -0.45 -28.98
CA ALA A 232 31.39 0.78 -28.52
C ALA A 232 30.50 0.50 -27.30
N ILE A 233 30.33 1.51 -26.46
CA ILE A 233 29.68 1.37 -25.15
C ILE A 233 28.17 1.49 -25.35
N GLN A 234 27.47 0.37 -25.20
CA GLN A 234 26.02 0.27 -25.35
C GLN A 234 25.35 0.19 -23.97
N ILE A 235 24.44 1.11 -23.68
CA ILE A 235 23.72 1.20 -22.41
C ILE A 235 22.23 1.02 -22.71
N ARG A 236 21.60 0.01 -22.09
CA ARG A 236 20.19 -0.32 -22.34
C ARG A 236 19.25 0.65 -21.62
N GLU A 237 17.98 0.62 -22.00
CA GLU A 237 16.92 1.51 -21.47
C GLU A 237 16.73 1.45 -19.94
N ASN A 238 17.17 0.37 -19.29
CA ASN A 238 17.11 0.16 -17.83
C ASN A 238 18.49 0.23 -17.14
N GLU A 239 19.49 0.79 -17.82
CA GLU A 239 20.87 0.87 -17.35
C GLU A 239 21.37 2.33 -17.35
N ILE A 240 22.49 2.56 -16.66
CA ILE A 240 23.28 3.79 -16.65
C ILE A 240 24.76 3.44 -16.79
N GLY A 241 25.52 4.28 -17.49
CA GLY A 241 26.98 4.16 -17.57
C GLY A 241 27.67 5.10 -16.58
N ILE A 242 28.40 4.54 -15.61
CA ILE A 242 29.23 5.30 -14.67
C ILE A 242 30.63 5.40 -15.26
N VAL A 243 31.10 6.63 -15.47
CA VAL A 243 32.37 6.92 -16.13
C VAL A 243 33.46 7.20 -15.10
N GLU A 244 34.66 6.70 -15.35
CA GLU A 244 35.87 6.97 -14.58
C GLU A 244 36.98 7.40 -15.55
N ALA A 245 37.54 8.60 -15.34
CA ALA A 245 38.61 9.14 -16.16
C ALA A 245 39.98 8.67 -15.67
N ARG A 246 40.84 8.21 -16.57
CA ARG A 246 42.19 7.70 -16.27
C ARG A 246 43.27 8.78 -16.36
N ASP A 247 43.08 9.75 -17.24
CA ASP A 247 43.93 10.95 -17.41
C ASP A 247 43.11 12.21 -17.07
N GLY A 248 43.79 13.30 -16.73
CA GLY A 248 43.21 14.52 -16.20
C GLY A 248 44.00 15.07 -15.01
N LEU A 249 43.55 16.21 -14.49
CA LEU A 249 44.05 16.77 -13.24
C LEU A 249 43.85 15.79 -12.07
N PRO A 250 44.75 15.77 -11.07
CA PRO A 250 44.58 14.91 -9.91
C PRO A 250 43.34 15.31 -9.09
N MET A 251 42.50 14.32 -8.79
CA MET A 251 41.39 14.45 -7.84
C MET A 251 41.90 14.71 -6.41
N ASP A 252 41.14 15.50 -5.64
CA ASP A 252 41.39 15.76 -4.22
C ASP A 252 41.15 14.49 -3.38
N SER A 253 41.90 14.32 -2.28
CA SER A 253 41.79 13.14 -1.41
C SER A 253 40.52 13.12 -0.54
N SER A 254 39.79 14.24 -0.45
CA SER A 254 38.54 14.38 0.31
C SER A 254 37.27 14.13 -0.52
N ASP A 255 37.41 14.06 -1.84
CA ASP A 255 36.32 13.78 -2.77
C ASP A 255 36.12 12.26 -2.96
N VAL A 256 34.91 11.88 -3.40
CA VAL A 256 34.55 10.49 -3.76
C VAL A 256 34.27 10.37 -5.27
N VAL A 257 33.80 11.47 -5.87
CA VAL A 257 33.45 11.61 -7.28
C VAL A 257 33.79 13.03 -7.68
N VAL A 258 34.46 13.21 -8.82
CA VAL A 258 34.88 14.54 -9.30
C VAL A 258 33.84 15.16 -10.21
N ARG A 259 33.71 16.49 -10.10
CA ARG A 259 32.83 17.28 -10.97
C ARG A 259 33.24 17.13 -12.43
N THR A 260 32.30 16.74 -13.27
CA THR A 260 32.53 16.63 -14.70
C THR A 260 32.42 18.00 -15.38
N PRO A 261 33.37 18.41 -16.23
CA PRO A 261 33.26 19.64 -17.01
C PRO A 261 32.11 19.59 -18.03
N GLU A 262 31.93 20.67 -18.78
CA GLU A 262 30.91 20.74 -19.85
C GLU A 262 31.57 20.69 -21.25
N GLY A 263 30.78 20.64 -22.32
CA GLY A 263 31.28 20.69 -23.71
C GLY A 263 31.83 19.38 -24.30
N HIS A 264 32.25 18.41 -23.47
CA HIS A 264 32.91 17.15 -23.89
C HIS A 264 31.99 16.10 -24.59
N ASN A 265 30.77 16.47 -25.00
CA ASN A 265 29.79 15.62 -25.70
C ASN A 265 29.64 14.17 -25.16
N ASN A 266 29.30 14.02 -23.86
CA ASN A 266 29.12 12.72 -23.19
C ASN A 266 30.36 11.80 -23.31
N PHE A 267 31.53 12.32 -22.90
CA PHE A 267 32.85 11.68 -22.94
C PHE A 267 33.32 11.17 -24.31
N GLN A 268 32.65 11.55 -25.41
CA GLN A 268 33.07 11.22 -26.77
C GLN A 268 34.14 12.16 -27.32
N ASP A 269 34.32 13.34 -26.69
CA ASP A 269 35.42 14.26 -26.99
C ASP A 269 36.36 14.32 -25.77
N GLY A 270 37.45 13.58 -25.87
CA GLY A 270 38.47 13.52 -24.82
C GLY A 270 39.31 14.80 -24.73
N GLN A 271 39.57 15.46 -25.85
CA GLN A 271 40.38 16.68 -25.87
C GLN A 271 39.61 17.83 -25.21
N ALA A 272 38.32 17.99 -25.53
CA ALA A 272 37.46 18.96 -24.85
C ALA A 272 37.35 18.69 -23.34
N PHE A 273 37.30 17.42 -22.92
CA PHE A 273 37.33 17.06 -21.49
C PHE A 273 38.63 17.51 -20.81
N LEU A 274 39.80 17.24 -21.39
CA LEU A 274 41.08 17.65 -20.80
C LEU A 274 41.33 19.17 -20.87
N ASN A 275 40.86 19.84 -21.92
CA ASN A 275 40.97 21.29 -22.08
C ASN A 275 40.12 22.04 -21.05
N ASN A 276 38.94 21.51 -20.72
CA ASN A 276 38.02 22.10 -19.74
C ASN A 276 38.31 21.64 -18.30
N GLU A 277 39.60 21.47 -17.95
CA GLU A 277 40.08 21.08 -16.61
C GLU A 277 39.48 19.76 -16.07
N GLY A 278 39.29 18.77 -16.96
CA GLY A 278 38.85 17.43 -16.57
C GLY A 278 39.78 16.76 -15.57
N HIS A 279 39.22 16.21 -14.50
CA HIS A 279 39.95 15.52 -13.43
C HIS A 279 39.87 14.00 -13.60
N ARG A 280 40.95 13.28 -13.25
CA ARG A 280 41.00 11.81 -13.23
C ARG A 280 40.23 11.25 -12.02
N GLY A 281 39.62 10.09 -12.16
CA GLY A 281 38.79 9.43 -11.14
C GLY A 281 37.31 9.32 -11.55
N PRO A 282 36.45 8.80 -10.66
CA PRO A 282 35.02 8.64 -10.93
C PRO A 282 34.33 9.97 -11.22
N GLN A 283 33.55 10.03 -12.29
CA GLN A 283 32.91 11.25 -12.77
C GLN A 283 31.49 11.42 -12.23
N GLU A 284 31.10 12.67 -11.95
CA GLU A 284 29.74 13.01 -11.50
C GLU A 284 28.68 12.68 -12.55
N LYS A 285 28.88 13.16 -13.78
CA LYS A 285 27.95 12.92 -14.90
C LYS A 285 28.01 11.46 -15.34
N ILE A 286 26.84 10.87 -15.48
CA ILE A 286 26.62 9.52 -16.02
C ILE A 286 26.24 9.57 -17.49
N LEU A 287 26.39 8.43 -18.16
CA LEU A 287 25.84 8.18 -19.48
C LEU A 287 24.42 7.62 -19.35
N THR A 288 23.49 8.24 -20.08
CA THR A 288 22.11 7.75 -20.26
C THR A 288 22.07 6.54 -21.20
N PRO A 289 20.91 5.86 -21.34
CA PRO A 289 20.73 4.84 -22.37
C PRO A 289 21.08 5.35 -23.78
N GLY A 290 21.83 4.55 -24.54
CA GLY A 290 22.37 4.93 -25.86
C GLY A 290 23.61 4.14 -26.27
N THR A 291 24.15 4.45 -27.44
CA THR A 291 25.45 3.93 -27.92
C THR A 291 26.46 5.07 -27.97
N TYR A 292 27.59 4.90 -27.29
CA TYR A 292 28.63 5.92 -27.15
C TYR A 292 29.97 5.40 -27.65
N TYR A 293 30.63 6.19 -28.49
CA TYR A 293 31.98 5.94 -28.97
C TYR A 293 32.96 6.69 -28.06
N ILE A 294 33.54 5.97 -27.09
CA ILE A 294 34.35 6.55 -25.99
C ILE A 294 35.70 5.85 -25.98
N ASN A 295 36.79 6.61 -25.88
CA ASN A 295 38.15 6.05 -25.87
C ASN A 295 38.42 5.28 -24.55
N PRO A 296 38.61 3.94 -24.58
CA PRO A 296 38.76 3.09 -23.38
C PRO A 296 40.10 3.29 -22.66
N TYR A 297 41.07 3.98 -23.29
CA TYR A 297 42.30 4.36 -22.62
C TYR A 297 42.14 5.63 -21.79
N LEU A 298 41.25 6.55 -22.19
CA LEU A 298 40.94 7.76 -21.43
C LEU A 298 39.87 7.50 -20.36
N PHE A 299 38.81 6.79 -20.72
CA PHE A 299 37.64 6.58 -19.86
C PHE A 299 37.31 5.11 -19.71
N SER A 300 37.13 4.67 -18.46
CA SER A 300 36.54 3.38 -18.11
C SER A 300 35.05 3.60 -17.84
N VAL A 301 34.17 2.76 -18.40
CA VAL A 301 32.72 2.84 -18.12
C VAL A 301 32.25 1.54 -17.51
N SER A 302 31.59 1.64 -16.36
CA SER A 302 30.91 0.52 -15.71
C SER A 302 29.39 0.70 -15.84
N ILE A 303 28.71 -0.32 -16.36
CA ILE A 303 27.26 -0.31 -16.52
C ILE A 303 26.61 -0.78 -15.22
N ARG A 304 25.58 -0.06 -14.75
CA ARG A 304 24.75 -0.46 -13.60
C ARG A 304 23.28 -0.25 -13.91
N GLU A 305 22.39 -0.88 -13.14
CA GLU A 305 20.95 -0.61 -13.24
C GLU A 305 20.60 0.77 -12.65
N GLN A 306 19.55 1.39 -13.20
CA GLN A 306 18.99 2.65 -12.67
C GLN A 306 18.17 2.39 -11.41
N ILE A 307 18.06 3.41 -10.55
CA ILE A 307 17.31 3.31 -9.30
C ILE A 307 15.82 3.32 -9.64
N LYS A 308 15.11 2.25 -9.29
CA LYS A 308 13.66 2.09 -9.48
C LYS A 308 12.96 2.22 -8.12
N VAL A 309 12.06 3.19 -8.02
CA VAL A 309 11.23 3.45 -6.85
C VAL A 309 9.82 2.94 -7.15
N ALA A 310 9.31 1.98 -6.38
CA ALA A 310 8.00 1.40 -6.67
C ALA A 310 6.85 2.33 -6.25
N ARG A 311 5.64 2.06 -6.77
CA ARG A 311 4.44 2.82 -6.38
C ARG A 311 4.14 2.59 -4.89
N GLY A 312 4.08 3.68 -4.13
CA GLY A 312 3.91 3.62 -2.68
C GLY A 312 5.23 3.65 -1.90
N GLU A 313 6.33 3.94 -2.58
CA GLU A 313 7.65 4.19 -2.00
C GLU A 313 8.17 5.57 -2.42
N VAL A 314 9.15 6.08 -1.68
CA VAL A 314 9.96 7.24 -2.05
C VAL A 314 11.43 6.94 -1.81
N ALA A 315 12.33 7.48 -2.64
CA ALA A 315 13.76 7.38 -2.36
C ALA A 315 14.28 8.68 -1.72
N VAL A 316 14.82 8.55 -0.51
CA VAL A 316 15.61 9.58 0.16
C VAL A 316 17.04 9.49 -0.35
N LEU A 317 17.58 10.60 -0.86
CA LEU A 317 18.97 10.65 -1.34
C LEU A 317 19.91 11.14 -0.25
N ILE A 318 21.10 10.56 -0.19
CA ILE A 318 22.24 11.05 0.59
C ILE A 318 23.34 11.42 -0.40
N SER A 319 23.66 12.71 -0.51
CA SER A 319 24.72 13.20 -1.39
C SER A 319 26.08 13.02 -0.72
N ASN A 320 26.99 12.33 -1.41
CA ASN A 320 28.40 12.24 -1.03
C ASN A 320 29.21 13.42 -1.59
N ILE A 321 28.64 14.19 -2.52
CA ILE A 321 29.24 15.36 -3.20
C ILE A 321 28.54 16.68 -2.82
N GLY A 322 29.20 17.80 -3.11
CA GLY A 322 28.71 19.16 -2.82
C GLY A 322 29.48 19.84 -1.69
N LYS A 323 28.96 20.97 -1.21
CA LYS A 323 29.54 21.72 -0.08
C LYS A 323 29.42 20.96 1.23
N ASP A 324 30.28 21.30 2.20
CA ASP A 324 30.20 20.71 3.54
C ASP A 324 28.88 21.12 4.23
N PRO A 325 28.20 20.21 4.98
CA PRO A 325 26.96 20.56 5.68
C PRO A 325 27.12 21.70 6.69
N SER A 326 28.33 21.93 7.21
CA SER A 326 28.63 22.96 8.21
C SER A 326 28.58 24.38 7.65
N GLU A 327 28.69 24.54 6.33
CA GLU A 327 28.50 25.84 5.65
C GLU A 327 27.02 26.23 5.53
N TYR A 328 26.09 25.30 5.73
CA TYR A 328 24.67 25.58 5.64
C TYR A 328 24.15 26.24 6.93
N ILE A 329 23.98 27.56 6.88
CA ILE A 329 23.25 28.31 7.90
C ILE A 329 21.75 28.24 7.56
N PRO A 330 20.90 27.60 8.40
CA PRO A 330 19.47 27.57 8.15
C PRO A 330 18.85 28.97 8.26
N GLU A 331 17.93 29.30 7.35
CA GLU A 331 17.24 30.59 7.35
C GLU A 331 16.42 30.79 8.63
N ALA A 332 16.44 32.01 9.17
CA ALA A 332 15.77 32.37 10.41
C ALA A 332 14.24 32.21 10.29
N GLY A 333 13.73 31.09 10.80
CA GLY A 333 12.31 30.72 10.71
C GLY A 333 12.07 29.21 10.68
N THR A 334 13.05 28.39 10.27
CA THR A 334 12.99 26.95 10.58
C THR A 334 13.17 26.74 12.09
N PRO A 335 12.34 25.93 12.76
CA PRO A 335 12.49 25.69 14.20
C PRO A 335 13.87 25.11 14.48
N GLN A 336 14.66 25.82 15.28
CA GLN A 336 15.92 25.32 15.82
C GLN A 336 15.61 24.04 16.61
N MET A 337 16.16 22.90 16.18
CA MET A 337 16.09 21.69 16.98
C MET A 337 17.08 21.79 18.13
N GLU A 338 16.60 22.24 19.29
CA GLU A 338 17.20 21.85 20.56
C GLU A 338 17.34 20.32 20.58
N GLY A 339 18.55 19.81 20.80
CA GLY A 339 18.85 18.38 20.80
C GLY A 339 19.79 17.87 19.70
N ALA A 340 20.31 18.74 18.83
CA ALA A 340 21.41 18.37 17.92
C ALA A 340 22.78 18.34 18.64
N TYR A 341 22.97 17.43 19.60
CA TYR A 341 24.28 17.13 20.18
C TYR A 341 24.51 15.61 20.38
N GLU A 342 25.53 15.13 19.68
CA GLU A 342 26.40 13.97 19.89
C GLU A 342 25.89 12.69 20.59
N GLU A 343 25.74 11.64 19.78
CA GLU A 343 26.50 10.40 19.99
C GLU A 343 27.06 9.94 18.61
N SER A 344 28.38 9.81 18.47
CA SER A 344 29.09 9.42 17.22
C SER A 344 29.20 10.44 16.06
N GLY A 345 29.34 11.74 16.36
CA GLY A 345 30.21 12.65 15.57
C GLY A 345 29.86 12.98 14.11
N ARG A 346 28.66 12.66 13.59
CA ARG A 346 28.20 13.12 12.25
C ARG A 346 26.76 13.60 12.28
N MET A 347 26.54 14.91 12.46
CA MET A 347 25.23 15.53 12.28
C MET A 347 24.79 15.45 10.81
N ARG A 348 24.00 14.42 10.47
CA ARG A 348 23.36 14.31 9.16
C ARG A 348 22.17 15.28 9.08
N HIS A 349 22.43 16.57 8.97
CA HIS A 349 21.37 17.55 8.70
C HIS A 349 20.64 17.20 7.39
N VAL A 350 19.33 17.46 7.35
CA VAL A 350 18.55 17.44 6.12
C VAL A 350 18.83 18.74 5.38
N VAL A 351 19.59 18.65 4.30
CA VAL A 351 20.13 19.78 3.54
C VAL A 351 19.39 20.00 2.21
N PRO A 352 19.39 21.22 1.64
CA PRO A 352 18.95 21.45 0.27
C PRO A 352 19.95 20.88 -0.75
N LYS A 353 19.53 20.83 -2.02
CA LYS A 353 20.37 20.41 -3.15
C LYS A 353 21.70 21.20 -3.21
N GLY A 354 22.79 20.48 -3.48
CA GLY A 354 24.14 21.04 -3.63
C GLY A 354 25.04 20.93 -2.39
N TYR A 355 24.51 20.45 -1.26
CA TYR A 355 25.28 20.13 -0.05
C TYR A 355 25.42 18.61 0.12
N ARG A 356 26.52 18.18 0.72
CA ARG A 356 26.73 16.80 1.17
C ARG A 356 25.71 16.48 2.28
N GLY A 357 25.29 15.22 2.40
CA GLY A 357 24.32 14.77 3.40
C GLY A 357 22.92 14.47 2.86
N ILE A 358 21.96 14.30 3.76
CA ILE A 358 20.60 13.82 3.45
C ILE A 358 19.83 14.94 2.75
N GLN A 359 19.33 14.69 1.55
CA GLN A 359 18.61 15.68 0.76
C GLN A 359 17.17 15.85 1.26
N LYS A 360 16.71 17.10 1.36
CA LYS A 360 15.33 17.46 1.71
C LYS A 360 14.31 17.00 0.66
N GLU A 361 14.70 17.04 -0.61
CA GLU A 361 13.85 16.58 -1.72
C GLU A 361 13.98 15.06 -1.91
N VAL A 362 12.84 14.37 -1.82
CA VAL A 362 12.73 12.94 -2.11
C VAL A 362 12.32 12.70 -3.55
N LEU A 363 12.69 11.53 -4.08
CA LEU A 363 12.21 11.07 -5.37
C LEU A 363 10.93 10.26 -5.19
N GLY A 364 9.94 10.54 -6.02
CA GLY A 364 8.69 9.79 -6.09
C GLY A 364 8.86 8.42 -6.78
N PRO A 365 7.75 7.72 -7.06
CA PRO A 365 7.77 6.49 -7.83
C PRO A 365 8.20 6.74 -9.29
N GLY A 366 9.17 5.98 -9.77
CA GLY A 366 9.77 6.17 -11.09
C GLY A 366 11.13 5.47 -11.23
N ALA A 367 11.69 5.50 -12.45
CA ALA A 367 13.06 5.08 -12.72
C ALA A 367 13.94 6.33 -12.85
N TYR A 368 15.09 6.34 -12.17
CA TYR A 368 15.97 7.51 -12.08
C TYR A 368 17.41 7.15 -12.44
N ASN A 369 17.95 7.92 -13.39
CA ASN A 369 19.35 7.87 -13.80
C ASN A 369 20.19 8.70 -12.82
N ILE A 370 20.72 8.06 -11.79
CA ILE A 370 21.47 8.70 -10.70
C ILE A 370 22.78 7.95 -10.51
N ASN A 371 23.87 8.70 -10.31
CA ASN A 371 25.17 8.11 -10.03
C ASN A 371 25.22 7.54 -8.60
N PRO A 372 25.33 6.20 -8.41
CA PRO A 372 25.35 5.58 -7.09
C PRO A 372 26.67 5.78 -6.33
N LEU A 373 27.71 6.35 -6.96
CA LEU A 373 28.93 6.77 -6.27
C LEU A 373 28.73 8.16 -5.63
N ALA A 374 28.02 9.05 -6.32
CA ALA A 374 27.73 10.41 -5.86
C ALA A 374 26.55 10.46 -4.88
N TYR A 375 25.54 9.59 -5.05
CA TYR A 375 24.33 9.56 -4.24
C TYR A 375 23.98 8.15 -3.75
N THR A 376 23.84 7.98 -2.44
CA THR A 376 23.25 6.77 -1.84
C THR A 376 21.74 6.96 -1.71
N SER A 377 20.93 6.09 -2.30
CA SER A 377 19.46 6.12 -2.14
C SER A 377 18.99 5.15 -1.06
N ILE A 378 18.09 5.60 -0.19
CA ILE A 378 17.35 4.76 0.76
C ILE A 378 15.88 4.80 0.39
N ILE A 379 15.31 3.64 0.05
CA ILE A 379 13.90 3.51 -0.32
C ILE A 379 13.07 3.38 0.96
N ILE A 380 12.09 4.25 1.13
CA ILE A 380 11.16 4.30 2.26
C ILE A 380 9.73 4.06 1.76
N PRO A 381 9.02 3.04 2.26
CA PRO A 381 7.61 2.84 1.94
C PRO A 381 6.76 3.93 2.59
N THR A 382 5.87 4.54 1.79
CA THR A 382 4.87 5.54 2.22
C THR A 382 3.47 4.95 2.38
N THR A 383 3.30 3.67 1.99
CA THR A 383 2.12 2.87 2.30
C THR A 383 1.98 2.63 3.80
N THR A 384 0.74 2.46 4.27
CA THR A 384 0.47 2.07 5.65
C THR A 384 1.11 0.70 5.95
N ARG A 385 1.94 0.65 7.00
CA ARG A 385 2.51 -0.57 7.57
C ARG A 385 1.81 -0.91 8.88
N SER A 386 1.70 -2.20 9.17
CA SER A 386 1.19 -2.73 10.44
C SER A 386 2.30 -3.44 11.19
N VAL A 387 2.56 -3.01 12.42
CA VAL A 387 3.39 -3.74 13.39
C VAL A 387 2.45 -4.43 14.36
N ASP A 388 2.70 -5.72 14.59
CA ASP A 388 1.87 -6.58 15.44
C ASP A 388 2.70 -7.08 16.63
N TRP A 389 2.13 -7.01 17.83
CA TRP A 389 2.63 -7.60 19.06
C TRP A 389 1.64 -8.71 19.46
N SER A 390 1.92 -9.94 19.07
CA SER A 390 1.00 -11.09 19.21
C SER A 390 1.76 -12.39 19.48
N ALA A 391 1.15 -13.31 20.23
CA ALA A 391 1.76 -14.60 20.58
C ALA A 391 1.93 -15.47 19.33
N GLU A 392 0.97 -15.39 18.40
CA GLU A 392 1.11 -15.94 17.06
C GLU A 392 2.02 -15.03 16.23
N ARG A 393 3.27 -15.47 15.99
CA ARG A 393 4.16 -14.83 15.02
C ARG A 393 3.63 -15.08 13.61
N GLY A 394 2.89 -14.12 13.08
CA GLY A 394 2.35 -14.18 11.72
C GLY A 394 3.42 -14.38 10.64
N ASN A 395 3.01 -14.91 9.49
CA ASN A 395 3.85 -15.41 8.39
C ASN A 395 4.70 -14.34 7.64
N LYS A 396 4.97 -13.19 8.27
CA LYS A 396 5.76 -12.05 7.73
C LYS A 396 6.92 -11.61 8.62
N GLY A 397 7.15 -12.22 9.78
CA GLY A 397 8.37 -12.02 10.59
C GLY A 397 8.55 -10.66 11.28
N THR A 398 7.68 -9.68 11.04
CA THR A 398 7.69 -8.35 11.69
C THR A 398 6.85 -8.30 12.97
N GLY A 399 6.71 -9.45 13.65
CA GLY A 399 5.91 -9.59 14.87
C GLY A 399 6.78 -9.56 16.11
N PHE A 400 6.42 -8.74 17.09
CA PHE A 400 7.04 -8.71 18.41
C PHE A 400 6.25 -9.57 19.40
N ASP A 401 6.87 -9.94 20.52
CA ASP A 401 6.19 -10.72 21.55
C ASP A 401 5.17 -9.83 22.32
N PRO A 402 4.05 -10.38 22.83
CA PRO A 402 3.02 -9.61 23.54
C PRO A 402 3.52 -8.89 24.78
N PHE A 403 2.93 -7.73 25.09
CA PHE A 403 3.31 -6.95 26.25
C PHE A 403 2.83 -7.60 27.55
N GLN A 404 3.77 -8.01 28.40
CA GLN A 404 3.48 -8.38 29.79
C GLN A 404 3.50 -7.13 30.67
N VAL A 405 2.34 -6.79 31.21
CA VAL A 405 2.08 -5.55 31.96
C VAL A 405 1.33 -5.85 33.25
N VAL A 406 1.40 -4.94 34.21
CA VAL A 406 0.69 -5.04 35.49
C VAL A 406 -0.29 -3.86 35.58
N SER A 407 -1.54 -4.15 35.89
CA SER A 407 -2.62 -3.16 36.04
C SER A 407 -2.50 -2.36 37.34
N TYR A 408 -3.28 -1.28 37.47
CA TYR A 408 -3.33 -0.46 38.69
C TYR A 408 -3.64 -1.27 39.97
N ASP A 409 -4.49 -2.30 39.84
CA ASP A 409 -4.90 -3.23 40.90
C ASP A 409 -3.91 -4.40 41.12
N GLY A 410 -2.75 -4.39 40.46
CA GLY A 410 -1.64 -5.31 40.73
C GLY A 410 -1.71 -6.66 40.03
N PHE A 411 -2.62 -6.84 39.07
CA PHE A 411 -2.76 -8.10 38.34
C PHE A 411 -1.88 -8.12 37.09
N PRO A 412 -1.14 -9.22 36.84
CA PRO A 412 -0.41 -9.40 35.59
C PRO A 412 -1.40 -9.73 34.46
N MET A 413 -1.24 -9.06 33.33
CA MET A 413 -2.04 -9.29 32.12
C MET A 413 -1.15 -9.23 30.87
N GLN A 414 -1.53 -9.96 29.82
CA GLN A 414 -0.87 -9.89 28.52
C GLN A 414 -1.77 -9.16 27.54
N ILE A 415 -1.21 -8.17 26.83
CA ILE A 415 -1.95 -7.36 25.86
C ILE A 415 -1.31 -7.55 24.49
N GLU A 416 -2.15 -7.93 23.53
CA GLU A 416 -1.79 -7.94 22.12
C GLU A 416 -2.22 -6.64 21.45
N VAL A 417 -1.33 -6.08 20.64
CA VAL A 417 -1.49 -4.75 20.04
C VAL A 417 -1.16 -4.83 18.55
N ARG A 418 -1.90 -4.07 17.74
CA ARG A 418 -1.60 -3.80 16.33
C ARG A 418 -1.52 -2.29 16.13
N CYS A 419 -0.36 -1.79 15.73
CA CYS A 419 -0.15 -0.38 15.39
C CYS A 419 -0.07 -0.24 13.87
N GLN A 420 -0.94 0.59 13.29
CA GLN A 420 -0.87 0.99 11.88
C GLN A 420 -0.28 2.38 11.76
N TYR A 421 0.81 2.51 11.01
CA TYR A 421 1.53 3.76 10.82
C TYR A 421 1.89 3.97 9.34
N ARG A 422 2.16 5.22 8.95
CA ARG A 422 2.72 5.56 7.64
C ARG A 422 3.74 6.68 7.77
N VAL A 423 4.65 6.76 6.81
CA VAL A 423 5.61 7.86 6.68
C VAL A 423 5.20 8.70 5.47
N LEU A 424 4.93 9.99 5.69
CA LEU A 424 4.62 10.92 4.59
C LEU A 424 5.91 11.21 3.77
N PRO A 425 5.83 11.39 2.44
CA PRO A 425 6.99 11.69 1.58
C PRO A 425 7.88 12.81 2.10
N GLU A 426 7.26 13.91 2.56
CA GLU A 426 7.92 15.10 3.12
C GLU A 426 8.66 14.85 4.44
N ASN A 427 8.26 13.83 5.20
CA ASN A 427 8.85 13.46 6.48
C ASN A 427 9.96 12.41 6.35
N ALA A 428 10.02 11.67 5.23
CA ALA A 428 10.97 10.58 5.01
C ALA A 428 12.46 10.98 5.20
N PRO A 429 12.96 12.16 4.75
CA PRO A 429 14.33 12.59 5.01
C PRO A 429 14.65 12.72 6.51
N TYR A 430 13.69 13.22 7.30
CA TYR A 430 13.83 13.40 8.75
C TYR A 430 13.77 12.08 9.52
N VAL A 431 13.01 11.10 9.03
CA VAL A 431 13.01 9.73 9.55
C VAL A 431 14.37 9.07 9.30
N VAL A 432 14.89 9.15 8.07
CA VAL A 432 16.22 8.63 7.71
C VAL A 432 17.35 9.33 8.48
N GLN A 433 17.23 10.64 8.73
CA GLN A 433 18.17 11.39 9.58
C GLN A 433 18.27 10.83 10.99
N LYS A 434 17.13 10.56 11.63
CA LYS A 434 17.10 10.14 13.04
C LYS A 434 17.41 8.64 13.20
N LEU A 435 17.00 7.81 12.23
CA LEU A 435 16.84 6.36 12.45
C LEU A 435 17.51 5.47 11.40
N GLY A 436 18.05 6.04 10.31
CA GLY A 436 18.65 5.24 9.23
C GLY A 436 17.59 4.57 8.36
N THR A 437 17.24 3.32 8.68
CA THR A 437 16.35 2.45 7.90
C THR A 437 14.98 2.23 8.55
N ILE A 438 14.02 1.68 7.78
CA ILE A 438 12.67 1.37 8.29
C ILE A 438 12.67 0.29 9.38
N SER A 439 13.58 -0.69 9.30
CA SER A 439 13.71 -1.75 10.30
C SER A 439 14.29 -1.23 11.62
N GLU A 440 15.21 -0.26 11.55
CA GLU A 440 15.73 0.44 12.73
C GLU A 440 14.66 1.34 13.37
N LEU A 441 13.77 1.97 12.58
CA LEU A 441 12.56 2.64 13.10
C LEU A 441 11.65 1.67 13.86
N GLU A 442 11.34 0.51 13.27
CA GLU A 442 10.46 -0.50 13.89
C GLU A 442 11.05 -1.04 15.20
N ALA A 443 12.34 -1.39 15.22
CA ALA A 443 13.01 -2.00 16.37
C ALA A 443 13.45 -1.02 17.47
N ASN A 444 14.00 0.15 17.12
CA ASN A 444 14.66 1.04 18.08
C ASN A 444 13.76 2.18 18.57
N VAL A 445 12.65 2.48 17.89
CA VAL A 445 11.71 3.54 18.28
C VAL A 445 10.30 3.03 18.44
N ILE A 446 9.70 2.41 17.41
CA ILE A 446 8.30 1.98 17.51
C ILE A 446 8.14 0.95 18.64
N HIS A 447 8.96 -0.09 18.70
CA HIS A 447 8.84 -1.09 19.77
C HIS A 447 9.01 -0.51 21.19
N PRO A 448 10.09 0.23 21.54
CA PRO A 448 10.26 0.77 22.90
C PRO A 448 9.23 1.84 23.28
N GLN A 449 8.82 2.72 22.35
CA GLN A 449 7.83 3.76 22.67
C GLN A 449 6.43 3.18 22.86
N ILE A 450 6.03 2.20 22.04
CA ILE A 450 4.74 1.51 22.21
C ILE A 450 4.73 0.73 23.53
N ASP A 451 5.79 -0.04 23.85
CA ASP A 451 5.90 -0.77 25.12
C ASP A 451 5.79 0.17 26.33
N GLY A 452 6.57 1.27 26.33
CA GLY A 452 6.56 2.26 27.40
C GLY A 452 5.20 2.95 27.59
N ILE A 453 4.53 3.33 26.49
CA ILE A 453 3.21 3.99 26.54
C ILE A 453 2.13 3.01 27.02
N PHE A 454 2.12 1.77 26.52
CA PHE A 454 1.15 0.76 26.98
C PHE A 454 1.37 0.38 28.45
N ARG A 455 2.61 0.22 28.90
CA ARG A 455 2.92 0.05 30.34
C ARG A 455 2.35 1.20 31.16
N ALA A 456 2.66 2.44 30.79
CA ALA A 456 2.24 3.63 31.52
C ALA A 456 0.71 3.82 31.53
N GLN A 457 0.01 3.45 30.46
CA GLN A 457 -1.45 3.54 30.37
C GLN A 457 -2.14 2.43 31.17
N VAL A 458 -1.64 1.19 31.13
CA VAL A 458 -2.19 0.05 31.90
C VAL A 458 -1.99 0.22 33.40
N SER A 459 -0.91 0.89 33.83
CA SER A 459 -0.71 1.25 35.23
C SER A 459 -1.69 2.31 35.79
N ARG A 460 -2.54 2.93 34.96
CA ARG A 460 -3.51 3.96 35.40
C ARG A 460 -4.90 3.43 35.70
N SER A 461 -5.28 2.31 35.08
CA SER A 461 -6.65 1.77 35.16
C SER A 461 -6.67 0.34 35.70
N PRO A 462 -7.72 -0.08 36.42
CA PRO A 462 -7.87 -1.46 36.88
C PRO A 462 -8.02 -2.44 35.70
N ALA A 463 -7.57 -3.69 35.83
CA ALA A 463 -7.57 -4.65 34.73
C ALA A 463 -8.96 -4.85 34.08
N ILE A 464 -10.05 -4.73 34.86
CA ILE A 464 -11.42 -4.89 34.37
C ILE A 464 -11.89 -3.74 33.44
N SER A 465 -11.32 -2.53 33.53
CA SER A 465 -11.70 -1.41 32.66
C SER A 465 -11.36 -1.70 31.19
N TYR A 466 -10.26 -2.43 30.96
CA TYR A 466 -9.81 -2.86 29.64
C TYR A 466 -10.78 -3.83 28.94
N GLN A 467 -11.65 -4.52 29.69
CA GLN A 467 -12.77 -5.26 29.10
C GLN A 467 -14.06 -4.43 28.99
N GLN A 468 -14.41 -3.66 30.02
CA GLN A 468 -15.69 -2.94 30.07
C GLN A 468 -15.70 -1.66 29.21
N ASN A 469 -14.66 -0.85 29.30
CA ASN A 469 -14.52 0.46 28.64
C ASN A 469 -13.43 0.42 27.55
N ARG A 470 -13.26 -0.72 26.86
CA ARG A 470 -12.19 -0.96 25.88
C ARG A 470 -12.01 0.16 24.84
N ALA A 471 -13.10 0.78 24.39
CA ALA A 471 -13.06 1.86 23.41
C ALA A 471 -12.40 3.15 23.95
N GLU A 472 -12.58 3.45 25.24
CA GLU A 472 -12.00 4.61 25.90
C GLU A 472 -10.50 4.38 26.16
N GLU A 473 -10.13 3.21 26.69
CA GLU A 473 -8.73 2.82 26.91
C GLU A 473 -7.94 2.75 25.60
N GLN A 474 -8.51 2.17 24.54
CA GLN A 474 -7.87 2.12 23.22
C GLN A 474 -7.68 3.53 22.64
N LYS A 475 -8.66 4.43 22.79
CA LYS A 475 -8.52 5.82 22.33
C LYS A 475 -7.44 6.57 23.12
N GLY A 476 -7.40 6.40 24.44
CA GLY A 476 -6.36 6.99 25.29
C GLY A 476 -4.95 6.51 24.93
N ALA A 477 -4.79 5.21 24.64
CA ALA A 477 -3.54 4.66 24.13
C ALA A 477 -3.20 5.19 22.73
N GLU A 478 -4.17 5.26 21.81
CA GLU A 478 -3.96 5.79 20.46
C GLU A 478 -3.50 7.26 20.47
N ASP A 479 -4.15 8.11 21.25
CA ASP A 479 -3.79 9.53 21.35
C ASP A 479 -2.42 9.74 22.02
N ALA A 480 -2.06 8.92 23.03
CA ALA A 480 -0.72 8.92 23.63
C ALA A 480 0.37 8.49 22.63
N VAL A 481 0.15 7.40 21.90
CA VAL A 481 1.07 6.89 20.86
C VAL A 481 1.21 7.90 19.72
N ARG A 482 0.11 8.51 19.27
CA ARG A 482 0.09 9.57 18.25
C ARG A 482 0.90 10.79 18.69
N ALA A 483 0.75 11.23 19.94
CA ALA A 483 1.48 12.38 20.48
C ALA A 483 3.01 12.14 20.53
N ASP A 484 3.45 10.93 20.85
CA ASP A 484 4.88 10.61 20.90
C ASP A 484 5.50 10.40 19.51
N LEU A 485 4.90 9.56 18.66
CA LEU A 485 5.43 9.26 17.32
C LEU A 485 5.43 10.47 16.37
N THR A 486 4.60 11.48 16.65
CA THR A 486 4.67 12.79 15.97
C THR A 486 6.05 13.47 16.12
N LYS A 487 6.75 13.29 17.25
CA LYS A 487 8.12 13.82 17.48
C LYS A 487 9.16 13.22 16.52
N TYR A 488 8.88 12.00 16.04
CA TYR A 488 9.68 11.27 15.05
C TYR A 488 9.19 11.49 13.62
N ARG A 489 8.19 12.36 13.40
CA ARG A 489 7.56 12.64 12.10
C ARG A 489 6.88 11.42 11.45
N VAL A 490 6.47 10.46 12.28
CA VAL A 490 5.73 9.26 11.85
C VAL A 490 4.24 9.47 12.13
N GLU A 491 3.39 9.20 11.13
CA GLU A 491 1.94 9.35 11.27
C GLU A 491 1.29 8.03 11.70
N VAL A 492 0.58 8.06 12.82
CA VAL A 492 -0.15 6.92 13.37
C VAL A 492 -1.58 6.94 12.85
N VAL A 493 -1.93 5.95 12.04
CA VAL A 493 -3.26 5.81 11.43
C VAL A 493 -4.26 5.31 12.47
N SER A 494 -3.90 4.25 13.20
CA SER A 494 -4.72 3.67 14.27
C SER A 494 -3.90 2.77 15.17
N VAL A 495 -4.23 2.73 16.47
CA VAL A 495 -3.70 1.72 17.40
C VAL A 495 -4.87 0.87 17.87
N MET A 496 -4.74 -0.45 17.72
CA MET A 496 -5.77 -1.42 18.10
C MET A 496 -5.23 -2.37 19.15
N ILE A 497 -5.91 -2.49 20.28
CA ILE A 497 -5.74 -3.63 21.16
C ILE A 497 -6.48 -4.79 20.49
N THR A 498 -5.83 -5.92 20.21
CA THR A 498 -6.46 -7.09 19.56
C THR A 498 -7.01 -8.06 20.59
N ASN A 499 -6.19 -8.46 21.55
CA ASN A 499 -6.56 -9.42 22.59
C ASN A 499 -6.02 -9.01 23.96
N ILE A 500 -6.69 -9.47 25.02
CA ILE A 500 -6.37 -9.14 26.42
C ILE A 500 -6.52 -10.40 27.26
N HIS A 501 -5.39 -10.98 27.68
CA HIS A 501 -5.37 -12.14 28.57
C HIS A 501 -5.32 -11.67 30.02
N LEU A 502 -6.45 -11.80 30.72
CA LEU A 502 -6.54 -11.60 32.16
C LEU A 502 -6.39 -12.94 32.93
N PRO A 503 -5.98 -12.92 34.21
CA PRO A 503 -5.99 -14.09 35.06
C PRO A 503 -7.41 -14.62 35.28
N GLU A 504 -7.62 -15.93 35.20
CA GLU A 504 -8.94 -16.56 35.33
C GLU A 504 -9.65 -16.24 36.66
N ALA A 505 -8.88 -16.05 37.75
CA ALA A 505 -9.40 -15.67 39.06
C ALA A 505 -10.21 -14.35 39.05
N LEU A 506 -9.82 -13.38 38.21
CA LEU A 506 -10.60 -12.14 38.04
C LEU A 506 -11.90 -12.37 37.26
N MET A 507 -11.88 -13.25 36.27
CA MET A 507 -13.09 -13.59 35.52
C MET A 507 -14.12 -14.29 36.42
N GLN A 508 -13.68 -15.21 37.28
CA GLN A 508 -14.57 -15.90 38.22
C GLN A 508 -15.16 -14.94 39.28
N THR A 509 -14.35 -14.06 39.86
CA THR A 509 -14.84 -13.07 40.85
C THR A 509 -15.78 -12.02 40.26
N THR A 510 -15.52 -11.56 39.02
CA THR A 510 -16.42 -10.62 38.33
C THR A 510 -17.71 -11.29 37.87
N GLN A 511 -17.68 -12.54 37.40
CA GLN A 511 -18.88 -13.34 37.14
C GLN A 511 -19.71 -13.53 38.42
N GLN A 512 -19.08 -13.89 39.54
CA GLN A 512 -19.75 -14.02 40.85
C GLN A 512 -20.36 -12.69 41.32
N LYS A 513 -19.64 -11.56 41.17
CA LYS A 513 -20.18 -10.23 41.51
C LYS A 513 -21.40 -9.89 40.66
N ASN A 514 -21.31 -10.06 39.34
CA ASN A 514 -22.40 -9.77 38.41
C ASN A 514 -23.61 -10.66 38.68
N LEU A 515 -23.39 -11.95 39.00
CA LEU A 515 -24.45 -12.87 39.40
C LEU A 515 -25.11 -12.43 40.71
N ALA A 516 -24.33 -12.08 41.75
CA ALA A 516 -24.87 -11.60 43.02
C ALA A 516 -25.65 -10.28 42.87
N GLU A 517 -25.25 -9.39 41.96
CA GLU A 517 -25.93 -8.14 41.67
C GLU A 517 -27.24 -8.36 40.85
N GLN A 518 -27.24 -9.36 39.95
CA GLN A 518 -28.47 -9.86 39.30
C GLN A 518 -29.41 -10.56 40.29
N GLU A 519 -28.89 -11.41 41.18
CA GLU A 519 -29.67 -12.07 42.23
C GLU A 519 -30.28 -11.05 43.20
N LYS A 520 -29.52 -10.03 43.60
CA LYS A 520 -30.02 -8.94 44.45
C LYS A 520 -31.14 -8.16 43.76
N SER A 521 -30.94 -7.71 42.53
CA SER A 521 -31.99 -6.98 41.79
C SER A 521 -33.24 -7.85 41.51
N MET A 522 -33.06 -9.15 41.27
CA MET A 522 -34.16 -10.12 41.21
C MET A 522 -34.86 -10.31 42.57
N TYR A 523 -34.12 -10.28 43.68
CA TYR A 523 -34.69 -10.39 45.03
C TYR A 523 -35.45 -9.12 45.42
N ASP A 524 -34.90 -7.95 45.14
CA ASP A 524 -35.55 -6.65 45.37
C ASP A 524 -36.83 -6.54 44.51
N ALA A 525 -36.78 -6.94 43.23
CA ALA A 525 -37.97 -6.99 42.37
C ALA A 525 -39.04 -8.00 42.86
N LYS A 526 -38.63 -9.17 43.37
CA LYS A 526 -39.55 -10.14 44.00
C LYS A 526 -40.17 -9.59 45.29
N LYS A 527 -39.37 -8.91 46.11
CA LYS A 527 -39.82 -8.28 47.37
C LYS A 527 -40.84 -7.18 47.07
N ASP A 528 -40.57 -6.31 46.10
CA ASP A 528 -41.51 -5.28 45.66
C ASP A 528 -42.82 -5.88 45.11
N ALA A 529 -42.74 -6.98 44.36
CA ALA A 529 -43.91 -7.69 43.85
C ALA A 529 -44.76 -8.32 44.97
N GLU A 530 -44.14 -9.01 45.92
CA GLU A 530 -44.84 -9.57 47.09
C GLU A 530 -45.36 -8.47 48.03
N GLN A 531 -44.64 -7.36 48.19
CA GLN A 531 -45.09 -6.25 49.04
C GLN A 531 -46.33 -5.56 48.43
N ARG A 532 -46.36 -5.34 47.11
CA ARG A 532 -47.57 -4.88 46.39
C ARG A 532 -48.71 -5.89 46.47
N ARG A 533 -48.41 -7.20 46.47
CA ARG A 533 -49.42 -8.25 46.63
C ARG A 533 -50.02 -8.26 48.04
N ILE A 534 -49.20 -8.16 49.09
CA ILE A 534 -49.65 -8.03 50.47
C ILE A 534 -50.51 -6.78 50.64
N GLU A 535 -50.11 -5.66 50.05
CA GLU A 535 -50.88 -4.41 50.06
C GLU A 535 -52.23 -4.56 49.35
N PHE A 536 -52.27 -5.21 48.17
CA PHE A 536 -53.52 -5.53 47.47
C PHE A 536 -54.42 -6.50 48.24
N GLU A 537 -53.87 -7.57 48.82
CA GLU A 537 -54.62 -8.51 49.66
C GLU A 537 -55.17 -7.82 50.93
N LYS A 538 -54.41 -6.88 51.52
CA LYS A 538 -54.87 -6.04 52.65
C LYS A 538 -56.01 -5.10 52.25
N THR A 539 -55.86 -4.34 51.16
CA THR A 539 -56.93 -3.45 50.66
C THR A 539 -58.17 -4.22 50.28
N LYS A 540 -58.02 -5.43 49.71
CA LYS A 540 -59.15 -6.32 49.43
C LYS A 540 -59.82 -6.81 50.72
N ALA A 541 -59.07 -7.26 51.71
CA ALA A 541 -59.62 -7.70 52.99
C ALA A 541 -60.32 -6.56 53.76
N GLU A 542 -59.79 -5.33 53.71
CA GLU A 542 -60.43 -4.13 54.25
C GLU A 542 -61.74 -3.81 53.51
N ALA A 543 -61.77 -3.93 52.17
CA ALA A 543 -62.98 -3.74 51.38
C ALA A 543 -64.04 -4.83 51.64
N ASP A 544 -63.65 -6.11 51.68
CA ASP A 544 -64.55 -7.23 51.99
C ASP A 544 -65.11 -7.11 53.42
N ALA A 545 -64.30 -6.69 54.40
CA ALA A 545 -64.74 -6.39 55.75
C ALA A 545 -65.72 -5.20 55.78
N GLN A 546 -65.45 -4.13 55.03
CA GLN A 546 -66.33 -2.97 54.93
C GLN A 546 -67.68 -3.32 54.29
N VAL A 547 -67.71 -4.20 53.28
CA VAL A 547 -68.97 -4.75 52.73
C VAL A 547 -69.76 -5.47 53.82
N SER A 548 -69.10 -6.31 54.64
CA SER A 548 -69.78 -7.02 55.73
C SER A 548 -70.39 -6.06 56.76
N ILE A 549 -69.67 -5.00 57.15
CA ILE A 549 -70.15 -3.96 58.09
C ILE A 549 -71.35 -3.20 57.50
N ILE A 550 -71.26 -2.78 56.22
CA ILE A 550 -72.37 -2.08 55.55
C ILE A 550 -73.61 -2.97 55.44
N THR A 551 -73.46 -4.27 55.13
CA THR A 551 -74.61 -5.18 55.08
C THR A 551 -75.25 -5.40 56.46
N ALA A 552 -74.46 -5.44 57.54
CA ALA A 552 -74.97 -5.53 58.90
C ALA A 552 -75.71 -4.25 59.33
N GLU A 553 -75.14 -3.06 59.07
CA GLU A 553 -75.83 -1.78 59.33
C GLU A 553 -77.12 -1.62 58.53
N ALA A 554 -77.11 -2.02 57.26
CA ALA A 554 -78.30 -2.01 56.41
C ALA A 554 -79.38 -2.96 56.97
N GLY A 555 -79.01 -4.17 57.39
CA GLY A 555 -79.92 -5.11 58.05
C GLY A 555 -80.54 -4.55 59.34
N ILE A 556 -79.74 -3.90 60.19
CA ILE A 556 -80.23 -3.24 61.42
C ILE A 556 -81.23 -2.12 61.08
N LYS A 557 -80.94 -1.29 60.07
CA LYS A 557 -81.85 -0.22 59.63
C LYS A 557 -83.15 -0.77 59.03
N VAL A 558 -83.10 -1.83 58.23
CA VAL A 558 -84.30 -2.50 57.70
C VAL A 558 -85.17 -3.02 58.85
N ALA A 559 -84.57 -3.76 59.80
CA ALA A 559 -85.30 -4.27 60.97
C ALA A 559 -85.92 -3.14 61.82
N GLN A 560 -85.21 -2.02 62.02
CA GLN A 560 -85.78 -0.84 62.70
C GLN A 560 -86.95 -0.21 61.94
N HIS A 561 -86.86 -0.11 60.61
CA HIS A 561 -87.94 0.42 59.79
C HIS A 561 -89.17 -0.50 59.74
N GLU A 562 -88.98 -1.82 59.69
CA GLU A 562 -90.07 -2.80 59.76
C GLU A 562 -90.76 -2.81 61.13
N ALA A 563 -90.00 -2.80 62.23
CA ALA A 563 -90.55 -2.68 63.58
C ALA A 563 -91.40 -1.40 63.72
N ARG A 564 -90.89 -0.27 63.24
CA ARG A 564 -91.58 1.02 63.29
C ARG A 564 -92.81 1.11 62.38
N GLN A 565 -92.81 0.43 61.22
CA GLN A 565 -94.04 0.26 60.42
C GLN A 565 -95.07 -0.62 61.12
N THR A 566 -94.64 -1.58 61.92
CA THR A 566 -95.53 -2.51 62.64
C THR A 566 -96.21 -1.81 63.82
N GLU A 567 -95.48 -0.98 64.57
CA GLU A 567 -96.08 -0.13 65.63
C GLU A 567 -97.13 0.85 65.10
N GLU A 568 -96.87 1.56 63.99
CA GLU A 568 -97.84 2.53 63.46
C GLU A 568 -99.09 1.85 62.88
N ARG A 569 -98.97 0.66 62.28
CA ARG A 569 -100.15 -0.17 61.93
C ARG A 569 -100.95 -0.56 63.17
N ALA A 570 -100.29 -1.05 64.22
CA ALA A 570 -100.95 -1.43 65.47
C ALA A 570 -101.64 -0.24 66.16
N ARG A 571 -101.06 0.97 66.10
CA ARG A 571 -101.70 2.21 66.57
C ARG A 571 -102.96 2.56 65.78
N GLY A 572 -102.90 2.47 64.45
CA GLY A 572 -104.06 2.70 63.57
C GLY A 572 -105.22 1.75 63.88
N ASP A 573 -104.92 0.47 64.08
CA ASP A 573 -105.91 -0.54 64.46
C ASP A 573 -106.48 -0.31 65.87
N ALA A 574 -105.65 0.05 66.84
CA ALA A 574 -106.11 0.39 68.19
C ALA A 574 -107.04 1.62 68.21
N ALA A 575 -106.78 2.63 67.38
CA ALA A 575 -107.65 3.79 67.23
C ALA A 575 -109.01 3.41 66.59
N ARG A 576 -108.99 2.57 65.55
CA ARG A 576 -110.19 2.05 64.88
C ARG A 576 -111.08 1.24 65.84
N ILE A 577 -110.49 0.38 66.67
CA ILE A 577 -111.24 -0.44 67.63
C ILE A 577 -111.91 0.43 68.71
N ARG A 578 -111.24 1.46 69.23
CA ARG A 578 -111.85 2.39 70.20
C ARG A 578 -113.07 3.11 69.62
N MET A 579 -112.94 3.63 68.40
CA MET A 579 -114.01 4.37 67.72
C MET A 579 -115.25 3.48 67.44
N LEU A 580 -115.04 2.20 67.12
CA LEU A 580 -116.12 1.22 66.98
C LEU A 580 -116.79 0.89 68.33
N ALA A 581 -116.02 0.67 69.39
CA ALA A 581 -116.56 0.38 70.72
C ALA A 581 -117.39 1.54 71.30
N GLU A 582 -117.01 2.78 71.01
CA GLU A 582 -117.72 3.99 71.41
C GLU A 582 -119.05 4.17 70.63
N ALA A 583 -119.08 3.73 69.36
CA ALA A 583 -120.31 3.69 68.56
C ALA A 583 -121.30 2.61 69.04
N ASP A 584 -120.83 1.38 69.31
CA ASP A 584 -121.67 0.29 69.84
C ASP A 584 -122.28 0.65 71.21
N ALA A 585 -121.53 1.34 72.07
CA ALA A 585 -122.02 1.82 73.36
C ALA A 585 -123.19 2.82 73.21
N SER A 586 -123.09 3.73 72.23
CA SER A 586 -124.15 4.69 71.89
C SER A 586 -125.39 4.02 71.28
N GLN A 587 -125.21 2.99 70.45
CA GLN A 587 -126.33 2.22 69.91
C GLN A 587 -127.07 1.45 71.02
N THR A 588 -126.34 0.84 71.95
CA THR A 588 -126.89 0.00 73.01
C THR A 588 -127.76 0.80 74.00
N THR A 589 -127.36 2.03 74.35
CA THR A 589 -128.16 2.90 75.23
C THR A 589 -129.49 3.32 74.58
N GLN A 590 -129.46 3.71 73.30
CA GLN A 590 -130.68 4.09 72.57
C GLN A 590 -131.68 2.93 72.42
N VAL A 591 -131.19 1.70 72.23
CA VAL A 591 -132.04 0.50 72.20
C VAL A 591 -132.64 0.21 73.58
N GLY A 592 -131.83 0.31 74.65
CA GLY A 592 -132.30 0.09 76.02
C GLY A 592 -133.41 1.04 76.46
N ASP A 593 -133.30 2.34 76.14
CA ASP A 593 -134.34 3.33 76.43
C ASP A 593 -135.64 3.07 75.67
N ALA A 594 -135.55 2.57 74.43
CA ALA A 594 -136.72 2.20 73.62
C ALA A 594 -137.45 0.97 74.19
N GLU A 595 -136.73 -0.07 74.59
CA GLU A 595 -137.31 -1.27 75.22
C GLU A 595 -137.94 -0.98 76.59
N ALA A 596 -137.32 -0.12 77.39
CA ALA A 596 -137.86 0.36 78.67
C ALA A 596 -139.16 1.18 78.51
N GLY A 597 -139.40 1.79 77.34
CA GLY A 597 -140.69 2.36 76.97
C GLY A 597 -141.76 1.28 76.76
N VAL A 598 -141.48 0.29 75.90
CA VAL A 598 -142.44 -0.76 75.50
C VAL A 598 -142.89 -1.63 76.68
N ILE A 599 -141.97 -1.97 77.60
CA ILE A 599 -142.30 -2.80 78.77
C ILE A 599 -143.26 -2.06 79.72
N ARG A 600 -143.06 -0.76 79.93
CA ARG A 600 -143.92 0.07 80.79
C ARG A 600 -145.35 0.13 80.26
N SER A 601 -145.52 0.37 78.97
CA SER A 601 -146.83 0.39 78.32
C SER A 601 -147.56 -0.96 78.40
N LYS A 602 -146.84 -2.08 78.29
CA LYS A 602 -147.40 -3.43 78.45
C LYS A 602 -147.82 -3.70 79.90
N GLY A 603 -147.03 -3.26 80.88
CA GLY A 603 -147.35 -3.39 82.31
C GLY A 603 -148.62 -2.61 82.70
N GLU A 604 -148.74 -1.36 82.26
CA GLU A 604 -149.94 -0.54 82.49
C GLU A 604 -151.19 -1.15 81.84
N ALA A 605 -151.07 -1.68 80.62
CA ALA A 605 -152.17 -2.35 79.94
C ALA A 605 -152.61 -3.64 80.65
N GLN A 606 -151.67 -4.45 81.14
CA GLN A 606 -151.99 -5.66 81.92
C GLN A 606 -152.64 -5.33 83.27
N ALA A 607 -152.11 -4.34 84.01
CA ALA A 607 -152.69 -3.93 85.30
C ALA A 607 -154.15 -3.48 85.15
N LYS A 608 -154.45 -2.74 84.08
CA LYS A 608 -155.83 -2.29 83.78
C LYS A 608 -156.75 -3.46 83.42
N ALA A 609 -156.27 -4.40 82.61
CA ALA A 609 -157.02 -5.63 82.29
C ALA A 609 -157.33 -6.50 83.52
N TYR A 610 -156.40 -6.59 84.50
CA TYR A 610 -156.66 -7.26 85.77
C TYR A 610 -157.70 -6.52 86.63
N GLN A 611 -157.68 -5.18 86.69
CA GLN A 611 -158.71 -4.42 87.39
C GLN A 611 -160.10 -4.60 86.76
N ASP A 612 -160.20 -4.60 85.43
CA ASP A 612 -161.47 -4.81 84.73
C ASP A 612 -162.00 -6.25 84.90
N GLN A 613 -161.12 -7.27 84.94
CA GLN A 613 -161.52 -8.65 85.23
C GLN A 613 -162.03 -8.85 86.67
N VAL A 614 -161.43 -8.17 87.65
CA VAL A 614 -161.85 -8.26 89.07
C VAL A 614 -163.21 -7.58 89.30
N ASN A 615 -163.56 -6.56 88.52
CA ASN A 615 -164.84 -5.85 88.66
C ASN A 615 -166.05 -6.58 88.04
N ALA A 616 -165.83 -7.60 87.18
CA ALA A 616 -166.91 -8.30 86.46
C ALA A 616 -167.30 -9.66 87.07
N LEU A 617 -166.45 -10.27 87.91
CA LEU A 617 -166.65 -11.60 88.50
C LEU A 617 -166.21 -11.65 89.97
N THR A 618 -167.06 -12.18 90.84
CA THR A 618 -166.82 -12.21 92.30
C THR A 618 -165.58 -13.01 92.69
N ALA A 619 -164.92 -12.58 93.77
CA ALA A 619 -163.54 -12.90 94.17
C ALA A 619 -163.19 -14.39 94.44
N GLN A 620 -164.09 -15.35 94.24
CA GLN A 620 -163.83 -16.79 94.31
C GLN A 620 -163.76 -17.49 92.95
N GLY A 621 -164.03 -16.80 91.83
CA GLY A 621 -164.00 -17.40 90.49
C GLY A 621 -162.65 -17.38 89.76
N VAL A 622 -161.78 -16.40 90.07
CA VAL A 622 -160.60 -16.09 89.24
C VAL A 622 -159.44 -17.09 89.43
N THR A 623 -159.22 -17.56 90.66
CA THR A 623 -158.12 -18.48 91.00
C THR A 623 -158.22 -19.82 90.27
N THR A 624 -159.43 -20.35 90.07
CA THR A 624 -159.65 -21.62 89.38
C THR A 624 -159.28 -21.56 87.90
N VAL A 625 -159.53 -20.41 87.24
CA VAL A 625 -159.22 -20.23 85.81
C VAL A 625 -157.72 -20.13 85.57
N GLU A 626 -156.99 -19.43 86.45
CA GLU A 626 -155.54 -19.29 86.34
C GLU A 626 -154.79 -20.60 86.57
N VAL A 627 -155.20 -21.42 87.54
CA VAL A 627 -154.62 -22.76 87.77
C VAL A 627 -154.80 -23.67 86.55
N ILE A 628 -155.98 -23.67 85.92
CA ILE A 628 -156.22 -24.45 84.69
C ILE A 628 -155.35 -23.94 83.54
N LYS A 629 -155.19 -22.62 83.41
CA LYS A 629 -154.39 -22.02 82.34
C LYS A 629 -152.89 -22.31 82.52
N ALA A 630 -152.37 -22.22 83.73
CA ALA A 630 -150.99 -22.57 84.07
C ALA A 630 -150.68 -24.06 83.79
N ILE A 631 -151.61 -24.97 84.11
CA ILE A 631 -151.47 -26.40 83.81
C ILE A 631 -151.50 -26.66 82.28
N SER A 632 -152.28 -25.89 81.51
CA SER A 632 -152.31 -26.01 80.04
C SER A 632 -151.02 -25.52 79.34
N ALA A 633 -150.37 -24.49 79.88
CA ALA A 633 -149.16 -23.91 79.29
C ALA A 633 -147.89 -24.73 79.59
N ALA A 634 -147.91 -25.61 80.60
CA ALA A 634 -146.76 -26.38 81.06
C ALA A 634 -146.40 -27.60 80.18
N GLY A 635 -147.16 -27.91 79.12
CA GLY A 635 -146.70 -28.77 78.01
C GLY A 635 -146.38 -30.24 78.33
N LEU A 636 -146.69 -30.74 79.52
CA LEU A 636 -146.45 -32.13 79.93
C LEU A 636 -147.52 -33.07 79.36
N LYS A 637 -147.12 -33.94 78.42
CA LYS A 637 -148.00 -34.99 77.86
C LYS A 637 -147.40 -36.37 78.10
N ILE A 638 -148.05 -37.13 78.97
CA ILE A 638 -147.75 -38.53 79.27
C ILE A 638 -148.88 -39.39 78.70
N THR A 639 -148.54 -40.29 77.78
CA THR A 639 -149.29 -41.55 77.54
C THR A 639 -148.34 -42.55 76.86
N PRO A 640 -148.09 -43.74 77.45
CA PRO A 640 -147.20 -44.74 76.88
C PRO A 640 -147.96 -45.82 76.10
N ASP A 641 -147.31 -46.44 75.13
CA ASP A 641 -147.46 -47.87 74.83
C ASP A 641 -146.24 -48.38 74.04
N ILE A 642 -145.91 -49.67 74.22
CA ILE A 642 -144.68 -50.31 73.72
C ILE A 642 -145.04 -51.60 72.96
N GLN A 643 -144.58 -51.73 71.71
CA GLN A 643 -144.16 -52.98 71.02
C GLN A 643 -143.73 -52.57 69.59
N VAL A 644 -142.52 -52.83 69.08
CA VAL A 644 -141.75 -54.09 68.96
C VAL A 644 -142.39 -55.08 67.97
N SER A 645 -142.00 -54.95 66.70
CA SER A 645 -141.95 -55.99 65.66
C SER A 645 -141.18 -55.44 64.45
N GLY A 646 -140.30 -56.15 63.75
CA GLY A 646 -139.81 -57.51 63.99
C GLY A 646 -139.12 -58.10 62.76
N GLY A 647 -137.95 -58.74 62.98
CA GLY A 647 -137.38 -59.77 62.10
C GLY A 647 -136.35 -59.29 61.05
N GLY A 648 -135.18 -59.91 60.91
CA GLY A 648 -134.55 -61.05 61.61
C GLY A 648 -133.15 -61.29 61.00
N ALA A 649 -132.35 -62.32 61.30
CA ALA A 649 -132.36 -63.44 62.26
C ALA A 649 -131.01 -64.20 62.02
N ASN A 650 -130.26 -64.82 62.94
CA ASN A 650 -130.22 -65.03 64.41
C ASN A 650 -128.71 -65.17 64.79
N GLY A 651 -128.23 -65.35 66.02
CA GLY A 651 -128.80 -65.47 67.38
C GLY A 651 -127.61 -65.56 68.37
N GLN A 652 -127.72 -65.06 69.60
CA GLN A 652 -128.08 -65.85 70.81
C GLN A 652 -126.85 -66.05 71.73
N GLY A 653 -126.97 -65.72 73.03
CA GLY A 653 -125.90 -65.83 74.04
C GLY A 653 -125.26 -64.46 74.31
N ASP A 654 -125.61 -63.71 75.35
CA ASP A 654 -125.46 -63.94 76.81
C ASP A 654 -124.08 -63.47 77.34
N MET A 655 -124.07 -62.89 78.55
CA MET A 655 -122.96 -62.13 79.19
C MET A 655 -122.50 -60.85 78.46
N SER A 656 -123.05 -59.69 78.88
CA SER A 656 -122.87 -58.34 78.29
C SER A 656 -122.28 -57.35 79.32
N GLY A 657 -121.23 -56.60 79.02
CA GLY A 657 -121.19 -55.53 78.00
C GLY A 657 -121.20 -54.13 78.66
N LEU A 658 -121.58 -54.06 79.95
CA LEU A 658 -121.10 -53.06 80.91
C LEU A 658 -119.58 -53.08 80.97
N VAL A 659 -118.93 -51.94 81.23
CA VAL A 659 -117.46 -51.82 81.12
C VAL A 659 -116.97 -52.25 79.71
N GLN A 660 -117.87 -52.25 78.71
CA GLN A 660 -117.55 -52.62 77.33
C GLN A 660 -118.07 -51.65 76.28
N VAL A 661 -119.12 -50.85 76.49
CA VAL A 661 -119.43 -49.76 75.53
C VAL A 661 -118.45 -48.58 75.68
N LEU A 662 -117.95 -48.30 76.90
CA LEU A 662 -116.81 -47.39 77.10
C LEU A 662 -115.45 -48.03 76.74
N LEU A 663 -115.39 -49.37 76.60
CA LEU A 663 -114.20 -50.09 76.13
C LEU A 663 -114.19 -50.25 74.59
N ALA A 664 -115.38 -50.28 73.96
CA ALA A 664 -115.56 -50.52 72.52
C ALA A 664 -115.07 -49.35 71.67
N GLN A 665 -115.10 -48.11 72.19
CA GLN A 665 -114.49 -46.96 71.50
C GLN A 665 -113.01 -46.73 71.83
N MET A 666 -112.42 -47.45 72.81
CA MET A 666 -110.95 -47.49 72.98
C MET A 666 -110.28 -48.65 72.23
N VAL A 667 -111.03 -49.62 71.68
CA VAL A 667 -110.46 -50.83 71.04
C VAL A 667 -110.82 -51.00 69.57
N LYS A 668 -111.92 -50.42 69.05
CA LYS A 668 -112.37 -50.70 67.66
C LYS A 668 -112.38 -49.49 66.72
N ASN A 669 -111.18 -49.02 66.41
CA ASN A 669 -110.69 -48.88 65.02
C ASN A 669 -109.22 -48.39 65.02
N LYS A 670 -108.35 -49.24 65.58
CA LYS A 670 -107.13 -49.62 64.85
C LYS A 670 -107.56 -50.71 63.84
N GLU A 671 -106.78 -50.89 62.78
CA GLU A 671 -107.09 -51.70 61.58
C GLU A 671 -108.13 -51.04 60.66
N ALA A 672 -107.86 -50.76 59.38
CA ALA A 672 -106.71 -51.09 58.52
C ALA A 672 -106.07 -49.81 57.91
N ALA A 673 -104.76 -49.72 57.68
CA ALA A 673 -103.66 -50.68 57.91
C ALA A 673 -102.39 -49.94 58.37
#